data_AF-A0A0S8HE16-F1
#
_entry.id   AF-A0A0S8HE16-F1
#
_cell.length_a   1.000
_cell.length_b   1.000
_cell.length_c   1.000
_cell.angle_alpha   90.00
_cell.angle_beta   90.00
_cell.angle_gamma   90.00
#
_symmetry.space_group_name_H-M   'P 1'
#
loop_
_entity.id
_entity.type
_entity.pdbx_description
1 polymer ?
#
loop_
_entity_poly.entity_id
_entity_poly.type
_entity_poly.pdbx_seq_one_letter_code
_entity_poly.pdbx_strand_id
1 'polypeptide(L)'
;MNRRRCLAAGLISVLWWWLPAAAGTFTELPHPDPKPRFDHTKIDRRLKQPQYASQRPLYRFLAFGPDGGSIVAMVIDESGGTGRGVDVLYVDLNADHDLTQPSERFALKKAYQPRKLSDGPLYTCPLTDWGVTLVPRRKLDVPDPKFEYLFSVESGFILVQTTLTDKSWGFPMRVADGGFPWSEDRQKAPVVRFGGDEFTFANEDFARRAGSRGGSVLVDKGKPVKTLRPGDNIYVDGTTPFFLGSSPEIRLGQVHGLWCPWTDRNIEAWVEAGGRRIVKIPFHRSCGGAYWGSILVTAAYPPGRAALAIGMDTRGYLGRIVKRIPFHVDNPLHGKGVEELAVTRRLRREHAGATVIELYQGAALAELGIPEYDGARDVYFGDGRPDKGFGGSCQNVGNDLSYGTELRYRLDLGGELRRTLIKFDLSMLDAAARVKQAVLALHVLGLNSQADRDCRAYALKKRWDEQIVGAMGGLNATNSPVPPGRQRPFPVGGIENWDQPMFAGQADRQAEPIGSLTFEKPGWAALDITAAVQNWVSGRWPNHGLALELVKHVYKYGGRDVWMASSEYAVDPRLRPRLVLALEGPVAARPYRVQQINADLDSAMERARQEKKLVLCHVLSAGSLTSRRFKTHVLNAVPQVRDYIRKHFVEMRIDAGRAEHAELLRTYGVRRFPSSVVISPRPGDAANFVLIEPWDWDALFGVMRSHFEFEQTYTAQLQRVLDRARRTRGRLAPTGEEIGGCGG
;
A
#
# COMPACT_ATOMS: atom_id res chain seq x y z
N MET A 1 -41.43 19.29 -56.72
CA MET A 1 -42.77 19.35 -56.10
C MET A 1 -43.19 17.91 -55.84
N ASN A 2 -43.59 17.40 -54.67
CA ASN A 2 -43.81 17.92 -53.33
C ASN A 2 -44.02 16.68 -52.40
N ARG A 3 -43.37 16.64 -51.22
CA ARG A 3 -43.74 15.93 -49.96
C ARG A 3 -43.84 14.38 -49.95
N ARG A 4 -42.99 13.65 -49.19
CA ARG A 4 -42.97 13.38 -47.71
C ARG A 4 -44.11 12.43 -47.25
N ARG A 5 -43.80 11.22 -46.75
CA ARG A 5 -43.43 10.83 -45.36
C ARG A 5 -43.80 9.35 -45.02
N CYS A 6 -42.94 8.74 -44.20
CA CYS A 6 -43.19 7.69 -43.18
C CYS A 6 -43.36 6.22 -43.63
N LEU A 7 -42.32 5.40 -43.40
CA LEU A 7 -42.26 4.30 -42.40
C LEU A 7 -41.13 3.32 -42.75
N ALA A 8 -39.99 3.42 -42.07
CA ALA A 8 -39.01 2.33 -41.96
C ALA A 8 -38.04 2.62 -40.79
N ALA A 9 -38.30 2.00 -39.63
CA ALA A 9 -37.31 1.84 -38.57
C ALA A 9 -37.73 0.66 -37.69
N GLY A 10 -37.22 -0.53 -38.00
CA GLY A 10 -37.34 -1.72 -37.18
C GLY A 10 -36.33 -2.76 -37.64
N LEU A 11 -35.51 -3.24 -36.71
CA LEU A 11 -34.51 -4.32 -36.83
C LEU A 11 -33.13 -3.99 -37.44
N ILE A 12 -32.27 -3.29 -36.69
CA ILE A 12 -30.82 -3.56 -36.68
C ILE A 12 -30.28 -3.26 -35.26
N SER A 13 -30.33 -4.21 -34.31
CA SER A 13 -29.66 -4.07 -33.00
C SER A 13 -29.51 -5.40 -32.21
N VAL A 14 -29.13 -6.53 -32.80
CA VAL A 14 -28.68 -7.71 -32.00
C VAL A 14 -27.66 -8.52 -32.81
N LEU A 15 -26.39 -8.09 -32.85
CA LEU A 15 -25.26 -8.90 -33.33
C LEU A 15 -23.92 -8.18 -33.06
N TRP A 16 -23.61 -7.90 -31.79
CA TRP A 16 -22.30 -7.32 -31.42
C TRP A 16 -21.66 -7.90 -30.16
N TRP A 17 -22.16 -9.02 -29.65
CA TRP A 17 -21.50 -9.78 -28.58
C TRP A 17 -21.33 -11.21 -29.09
N TRP A 18 -20.11 -11.75 -28.98
CA TRP A 18 -19.59 -13.00 -29.58
C TRP A 18 -18.76 -12.82 -30.86
N LEU A 19 -17.57 -12.24 -30.70
CA LEU A 19 -16.39 -12.65 -31.47
C LEU A 19 -15.37 -13.24 -30.48
N PRO A 20 -14.85 -14.45 -30.69
CA PRO A 20 -13.74 -14.97 -29.90
C PRO A 20 -12.50 -14.12 -30.18
N ALA A 21 -11.75 -13.80 -29.12
CA ALA A 21 -10.52 -13.04 -29.20
C ALA A 21 -9.54 -13.72 -30.19
N ALA A 22 -9.39 -13.13 -31.37
CA ALA A 22 -8.31 -13.48 -32.27
C ALA A 22 -7.00 -13.12 -31.55
N ALA A 23 -6.20 -14.15 -31.25
CA ALA A 23 -4.86 -14.01 -30.69
C ALA A 23 -3.96 -13.28 -31.70
N GLY A 24 -3.94 -11.95 -31.65
CA GLY A 24 -2.95 -11.15 -32.34
C GLY A 24 -1.58 -11.43 -31.73
N THR A 25 -0.70 -12.07 -32.49
CA THR A 25 0.70 -12.23 -32.15
C THR A 25 1.38 -10.86 -32.14
N PHE A 26 1.45 -10.22 -30.97
CA PHE A 26 2.29 -9.06 -30.75
C PHE A 26 3.76 -9.50 -30.75
N THR A 27 4.48 -9.19 -31.82
CA THR A 27 5.95 -9.23 -31.83
C THR A 27 6.47 -8.05 -31.00
N GLU A 28 6.77 -8.30 -29.72
CA GLU A 28 7.53 -7.38 -28.87
C GLU A 28 8.98 -7.26 -29.37
N LEU A 29 9.45 -6.03 -29.59
CA LEU A 29 10.87 -5.75 -29.76
C LEU A 29 11.60 -6.09 -28.45
N PRO A 30 12.73 -6.84 -28.48
CA PRO A 30 13.53 -7.07 -27.29
C PRO A 30 14.06 -5.72 -26.79
N HIS A 31 13.71 -5.35 -25.55
CA HIS A 31 14.39 -4.26 -24.87
C HIS A 31 15.83 -4.73 -24.60
N PRO A 32 16.87 -4.12 -25.19
CA PRO A 32 18.24 -4.51 -24.90
C PRO A 32 18.50 -4.24 -23.42
N ASP A 33 19.03 -5.24 -22.71
CA ASP A 33 19.62 -5.00 -21.39
C ASP A 33 20.61 -3.83 -21.54
N PRO A 34 20.46 -2.74 -20.78
CA PRO A 34 21.40 -1.64 -20.87
C PRO A 34 22.76 -2.19 -20.47
N LYS A 35 23.69 -2.27 -21.43
CA LYS A 35 25.11 -2.49 -21.10
C LYS A 35 25.48 -1.50 -19.99
N PRO A 36 26.19 -1.93 -18.92
CA PRO A 36 26.67 -1.00 -17.92
C PRO A 36 27.43 0.11 -18.66
N ARG A 37 27.01 1.36 -18.45
CA ARG A 37 27.61 2.54 -19.08
C ARG A 37 29.05 2.72 -18.59
N PHE A 38 29.39 2.17 -17.44
CA PHE A 38 30.74 2.19 -16.88
C PHE A 38 31.36 0.80 -16.81
N ASP A 39 32.55 0.71 -17.39
CA ASP A 39 33.32 -0.51 -17.47
C ASP A 39 34.47 -0.44 -16.45
N HIS A 40 34.25 -1.04 -15.27
CA HIS A 40 35.24 -1.06 -14.18
C HIS A 40 36.59 -1.65 -14.60
N THR A 41 36.62 -2.44 -15.68
CA THR A 41 37.86 -3.03 -16.19
C THR A 41 38.76 -2.04 -16.93
N LYS A 42 38.23 -0.86 -17.32
CA LYS A 42 38.94 0.17 -18.08
C LYS A 42 39.51 1.31 -17.23
N ILE A 43 39.39 1.23 -15.93
CA ILE A 43 39.89 2.26 -15.02
C ILE A 43 41.42 2.28 -15.07
N ASP A 44 42.00 3.47 -15.19
CA ASP A 44 43.43 3.63 -15.08
C ASP A 44 43.87 3.42 -13.62
N ARG A 45 44.55 2.29 -13.38
CA ARG A 45 45.10 1.93 -12.08
C ARG A 45 46.60 2.22 -11.98
N ARG A 46 47.17 2.96 -12.94
CA ARG A 46 48.56 3.46 -12.85
C ARG A 46 48.61 4.54 -11.77
N LEU A 47 49.61 4.44 -10.91
CA LEU A 47 49.83 5.34 -9.78
C LEU A 47 51.32 5.59 -9.64
N LYS A 48 51.70 6.85 -9.49
CA LYS A 48 52.98 7.22 -8.91
C LYS A 48 52.85 7.05 -7.39
N GLN A 49 53.66 6.14 -6.85
CA GLN A 49 53.50 5.64 -5.48
C GLN A 49 54.74 6.00 -4.65
N PRO A 50 54.57 6.30 -3.35
CA PRO A 50 55.71 6.40 -2.45
C PRO A 50 56.34 5.01 -2.25
N GLN A 51 57.51 4.98 -1.64
CA GLN A 51 58.08 3.72 -1.18
C GLN A 51 57.30 3.25 0.06
N TYR A 52 56.48 2.21 -0.11
CA TYR A 52 55.76 1.58 1.00
C TYR A 52 56.72 0.81 1.90
N ALA A 53 56.41 0.77 3.19
CA ALA A 53 57.17 -0.02 4.16
C ALA A 53 56.71 -1.49 4.16
N SER A 54 55.43 -1.76 3.87
CA SER A 54 54.93 -3.11 3.63
C SER A 54 55.26 -3.59 2.22
N GLN A 55 55.55 -4.89 2.11
CA GLN A 55 55.60 -5.61 0.82
C GLN A 55 54.20 -5.98 0.32
N ARG A 56 53.16 -5.77 1.14
CA ARG A 56 51.77 -6.13 0.87
C ARG A 56 50.82 -4.93 1.09
N PRO A 57 51.04 -3.80 0.39
CA PRO A 57 50.12 -2.67 0.46
C PRO A 57 48.73 -3.09 -0.05
N LEU A 58 47.69 -2.49 0.54
CA LEU A 58 46.30 -2.82 0.24
C LEU A 58 45.66 -1.67 -0.55
N TYR A 59 45.21 -1.96 -1.76
CA TYR A 59 44.71 -1.00 -2.74
C TYR A 59 43.18 -0.97 -2.82
N ARG A 60 42.68 0.21 -3.17
CA ARG A 60 41.28 0.50 -3.52
C ARG A 60 41.19 1.74 -4.39
N PHE A 61 40.13 1.82 -5.19
CA PHE A 61 39.84 3.00 -6.00
C PHE A 61 38.41 3.51 -5.79
N LEU A 62 38.25 4.81 -5.84
CA LEU A 62 36.95 5.49 -5.87
C LEU A 62 36.84 6.26 -7.19
N ALA A 63 35.87 5.94 -8.02
CA ALA A 63 35.63 6.60 -9.30
C ALA A 63 34.52 7.65 -9.15
N PHE A 64 34.78 8.88 -9.58
CA PHE A 64 33.87 10.01 -9.46
C PHE A 64 33.46 10.59 -10.82
N GLY A 65 32.30 11.24 -10.84
CA GLY A 65 31.77 11.97 -12.00
C GLY A 65 30.94 11.11 -12.96
N PRO A 66 30.36 11.74 -14.01
CA PRO A 66 29.37 11.12 -14.87
C PRO A 66 29.91 9.93 -15.69
N ASP A 67 31.20 9.96 -16.03
CA ASP A 67 31.89 8.89 -16.75
C ASP A 67 32.81 8.07 -15.84
N GLY A 68 32.89 8.40 -14.54
CA GLY A 68 33.79 7.77 -13.59
C GLY A 68 35.28 7.99 -13.91
N GLY A 69 35.60 9.09 -14.61
CA GLY A 69 36.96 9.39 -15.07
C GLY A 69 37.90 9.94 -14.00
N SER A 70 37.37 10.54 -12.93
CA SER A 70 38.19 11.02 -11.82
C SER A 70 38.38 9.91 -10.79
N ILE A 71 39.59 9.41 -10.66
CA ILE A 71 39.90 8.26 -9.81
C ILE A 71 40.68 8.73 -8.59
N VAL A 72 40.12 8.53 -7.40
CA VAL A 72 40.85 8.68 -6.14
C VAL A 72 41.37 7.30 -5.75
N ALA A 73 42.69 7.15 -5.77
CA ALA A 73 43.35 5.97 -5.25
C ALA A 73 43.48 6.03 -3.73
N MET A 74 43.28 4.90 -3.07
CA MET A 74 43.52 4.71 -1.65
C MET A 74 44.45 3.53 -1.45
N VAL A 75 45.49 3.71 -0.64
CA VAL A 75 46.44 2.64 -0.30
C VAL A 75 46.65 2.59 1.20
N ILE A 76 46.48 1.42 1.78
CA ILE A 76 46.80 1.16 3.18
C ILE A 76 48.15 0.47 3.26
N ASP A 77 49.02 0.92 4.17
CA ASP A 77 50.38 0.45 4.36
C ASP A 77 50.70 0.16 5.84
N GLU A 78 51.81 -0.55 6.08
CA GLU A 78 52.34 -0.90 7.39
C GLU A 78 53.70 -0.20 7.58
N SER A 79 53.72 0.94 8.27
CA SER A 79 54.92 1.75 8.47
C SER A 79 56.04 1.02 9.24
N GLY A 80 55.66 0.04 10.07
CA GLY A 80 56.59 -0.85 10.77
C GLY A 80 57.09 -2.04 9.93
N GLY A 81 56.69 -2.14 8.66
CA GLY A 81 56.98 -3.26 7.76
C GLY A 81 55.91 -4.34 7.75
N THR A 82 56.03 -5.26 6.78
CA THR A 82 55.02 -6.31 6.49
C THR A 82 54.66 -7.15 7.71
N GLY A 83 53.36 -7.29 7.98
CA GLY A 83 52.79 -8.10 9.09
C GLY A 83 52.73 -7.40 10.45
N ARG A 84 53.20 -6.15 10.59
CA ARG A 84 53.11 -5.37 11.83
C ARG A 84 51.74 -4.75 12.07
N GLY A 85 50.86 -4.83 11.08
CA GLY A 85 49.55 -4.20 11.09
C GLY A 85 49.60 -2.86 10.37
N VAL A 86 48.49 -2.54 9.71
CA VAL A 86 48.32 -1.33 8.94
C VAL A 86 48.12 -0.12 9.84
N ASP A 87 48.89 0.92 9.60
CA ASP A 87 48.94 2.14 10.41
C ASP A 87 49.14 3.41 9.57
N VAL A 88 49.10 3.30 8.24
CA VAL A 88 49.17 4.44 7.33
C VAL A 88 48.12 4.28 6.23
N LEU A 89 47.40 5.36 5.95
CA LEU A 89 46.51 5.50 4.80
C LEU A 89 47.06 6.58 3.87
N TYR A 90 47.23 6.23 2.60
CA TYR A 90 47.48 7.16 1.50
C TYR A 90 46.17 7.40 0.73
N VAL A 91 45.84 8.65 0.43
CA VAL A 91 44.65 9.03 -0.34
C VAL A 91 45.01 10.11 -1.36
N ASP A 92 44.77 9.82 -2.64
CA ASP A 92 44.95 10.74 -3.77
C ASP A 92 43.80 11.78 -3.76
N LEU A 93 44.01 12.89 -3.05
CA LEU A 93 42.94 13.83 -2.74
C LEU A 93 42.60 14.78 -3.89
N ASN A 94 43.48 14.89 -4.89
CA ASN A 94 43.29 15.70 -6.09
C ASN A 94 43.06 14.85 -7.35
N ALA A 95 43.01 13.52 -7.23
CA ALA A 95 42.78 12.57 -8.33
C ALA A 95 43.80 12.72 -9.47
N ASP A 96 45.05 13.03 -9.15
CA ASP A 96 46.14 13.23 -10.13
C ASP A 96 46.99 11.96 -10.37
N HIS A 97 46.63 10.85 -9.70
CA HIS A 97 47.35 9.58 -9.73
C HIS A 97 48.75 9.61 -9.10
N ASP A 98 49.04 10.55 -8.18
CA ASP A 98 50.34 10.70 -7.50
C ASP A 98 50.24 10.74 -5.96
N LEU A 99 50.36 9.56 -5.34
CA LEU A 99 50.35 9.38 -3.88
C LEU A 99 51.65 9.79 -3.17
N THR A 100 52.61 10.41 -3.87
CA THR A 100 53.91 10.77 -3.25
C THR A 100 53.87 12.05 -2.43
N GLN A 101 52.75 12.79 -2.48
CA GLN A 101 52.64 14.06 -1.78
C GLN A 101 52.52 13.87 -0.25
N PRO A 102 53.26 14.63 0.59
CA PRO A 102 53.15 14.51 2.04
C PRO A 102 51.74 14.76 2.60
N SER A 103 50.94 15.58 1.91
CA SER A 103 49.58 15.94 2.35
C SER A 103 48.55 14.82 2.17
N GLU A 104 48.95 13.72 1.52
CA GLU A 104 48.12 12.56 1.21
C GLU A 104 48.40 11.36 2.10
N ARG A 105 49.38 11.49 2.99
CA ARG A 105 49.79 10.44 3.93
C ARG A 105 49.21 10.71 5.31
N PHE A 106 48.37 9.81 5.79
CA PHE A 106 47.68 9.90 7.08
C PHE A 106 48.10 8.74 7.98
N ALA A 107 48.81 9.05 9.07
CA ALA A 107 49.20 8.05 10.07
C ALA A 107 48.05 7.78 11.06
N LEU A 108 47.85 6.50 11.38
CA LEU A 108 46.89 6.05 12.38
C LEU A 108 47.49 6.14 13.78
N LYS A 109 46.62 6.27 14.79
CA LYS A 109 47.05 6.22 16.19
C LYS A 109 47.49 4.83 16.65
N LYS A 110 47.05 3.78 15.95
CA LYS A 110 47.30 2.37 16.28
C LYS A 110 47.33 1.53 15.02
N ALA A 111 48.16 0.49 15.01
CA ALA A 111 48.21 -0.50 13.94
C ALA A 111 47.05 -1.51 14.03
N TYR A 112 46.51 -1.91 12.88
CA TYR A 112 45.39 -2.86 12.75
C TYR A 112 45.77 -4.05 11.88
N GLN A 113 45.27 -5.24 12.20
CA GLN A 113 45.52 -6.43 11.37
C GLN A 113 44.41 -6.57 10.32
N PRO A 114 44.69 -6.45 9.01
CA PRO A 114 43.69 -6.68 7.98
C PRO A 114 43.17 -8.11 8.05
N ARG A 115 41.85 -8.28 8.01
CA ARG A 115 41.24 -9.61 8.02
C ARG A 115 40.96 -10.07 6.59
N LYS A 116 41.50 -11.21 6.19
CA LYS A 116 41.21 -11.79 4.88
C LYS A 116 39.74 -12.25 4.80
N LEU A 117 39.07 -11.94 3.70
CA LEU A 117 37.72 -12.44 3.41
C LEU A 117 37.78 -13.93 3.03
N SER A 118 36.78 -14.71 3.43
CA SER A 118 36.77 -16.17 3.26
C SER A 118 36.84 -16.64 1.81
N ASP A 119 36.42 -15.81 0.86
CA ASP A 119 36.13 -16.22 -0.52
C ASP A 119 37.07 -15.60 -1.57
N GLY A 120 38.26 -15.11 -1.22
CA GLY A 120 39.17 -14.54 -2.24
C GLY A 120 40.40 -13.78 -1.76
N PRO A 121 41.07 -13.03 -2.67
CA PRO A 121 42.27 -12.24 -2.39
C PRO A 121 41.96 -10.87 -1.76
N LEU A 122 40.78 -10.74 -1.13
CA LEU A 122 40.30 -9.47 -0.59
C LEU A 122 40.46 -9.44 0.93
N TYR A 123 40.74 -8.25 1.45
CA TYR A 123 40.95 -7.98 2.88
C TYR A 123 39.93 -6.96 3.36
N THR A 124 39.50 -7.07 4.61
CA THR A 124 38.71 -6.05 5.29
C THR A 124 39.59 -5.33 6.30
N CYS A 125 39.51 -4.01 6.29
CA CYS A 125 40.10 -3.18 7.33
C CYS A 125 39.01 -2.27 7.91
N PRO A 126 38.49 -2.55 9.12
CA PRO A 126 37.48 -1.71 9.75
C PRO A 126 38.11 -0.36 10.09
N LEU A 127 37.49 0.72 9.61
CA LEU A 127 38.01 2.08 9.78
C LEU A 127 37.57 2.68 11.13
N THR A 128 36.55 2.13 11.80
CA THR A 128 36.00 2.66 13.07
C THR A 128 37.02 2.82 14.17
N ASP A 129 38.05 1.98 14.15
CA ASP A 129 39.08 2.02 15.17
C ASP A 129 40.18 3.07 14.86
N TRP A 130 40.09 3.79 13.74
CA TRP A 130 41.14 4.72 13.26
C TRP A 130 41.03 6.13 13.85
N GLY A 131 39.95 6.42 14.61
CA GLY A 131 39.71 7.70 15.29
C GLY A 131 38.60 8.57 14.68
N VAL A 132 38.30 9.71 15.31
CA VAL A 132 37.11 10.54 15.00
C VAL A 132 37.20 11.22 13.62
N THR A 133 38.39 11.66 13.18
CA THR A 133 38.62 12.22 11.84
C THR A 133 40.06 11.95 11.43
N LEU A 134 40.26 11.19 10.34
CA LEU A 134 41.58 10.85 9.80
C LEU A 134 41.93 11.72 8.59
N VAL A 135 41.00 11.84 7.64
CA VAL A 135 41.13 12.73 6.49
C VAL A 135 40.13 13.86 6.65
N PRO A 136 40.58 15.11 6.82
CA PRO A 136 39.68 16.25 6.96
C PRO A 136 38.88 16.44 5.67
N ARG A 137 37.66 16.98 5.82
CA ARG A 137 36.76 17.22 4.68
C ARG A 137 37.42 18.12 3.64
N ARG A 138 37.57 17.62 2.41
CA ARG A 138 38.12 18.34 1.26
C ARG A 138 37.22 18.23 0.05
N LYS A 139 37.19 19.29 -0.76
CA LYS A 139 36.57 19.25 -2.09
C LYS A 139 37.50 18.49 -3.04
N LEU A 140 36.96 17.51 -3.76
CA LEU A 140 37.66 16.83 -4.83
C LEU A 140 37.52 17.65 -6.12
N ASP A 141 38.59 17.71 -6.93
CA ASP A 141 38.60 18.38 -8.23
C ASP A 141 38.05 17.45 -9.32
N VAL A 142 36.76 17.15 -9.23
CA VAL A 142 36.06 16.26 -10.16
C VAL A 142 35.25 17.13 -11.13
N PRO A 143 35.45 17.03 -12.46
CA PRO A 143 34.64 17.72 -13.43
C PRO A 143 33.27 17.04 -13.54
N ASP A 144 32.33 17.47 -12.71
CA ASP A 144 30.93 17.08 -12.78
C ASP A 144 30.04 18.34 -12.87
N PRO A 145 29.22 18.49 -13.93
CA PRO A 145 28.40 19.68 -14.10
C PRO A 145 27.28 19.81 -13.06
N LYS A 146 26.93 18.71 -12.38
CA LYS A 146 25.82 18.62 -11.42
C LYS A 146 26.31 18.58 -9.98
N PHE A 147 27.46 17.98 -9.71
CA PHE A 147 27.90 17.68 -8.35
C PHE A 147 29.28 18.25 -7.99
N GLU A 148 29.38 18.82 -6.81
CA GLU A 148 30.62 18.99 -6.07
C GLU A 148 30.79 17.81 -5.10
N TYR A 149 31.98 17.24 -5.06
CA TYR A 149 32.28 16.12 -4.16
C TYR A 149 33.15 16.60 -3.00
N LEU A 150 32.71 16.31 -1.79
CA LEU A 150 33.42 16.55 -0.55
C LEU A 150 33.80 15.19 0.05
N PHE A 151 35.09 14.92 0.15
CA PHE A 151 35.62 13.67 0.69
C PHE A 151 36.14 13.87 2.11
N SER A 152 35.80 12.98 3.04
CA SER A 152 36.48 12.82 4.33
C SER A 152 36.55 11.36 4.74
N VAL A 153 37.44 11.07 5.69
CA VAL A 153 37.47 9.80 6.40
C VAL A 153 37.32 10.12 7.88
N GLU A 154 36.15 9.81 8.46
CA GLU A 154 35.80 10.20 9.83
C GLU A 154 35.04 9.10 10.55
N SER A 155 35.38 8.86 11.82
CA SER A 155 34.67 7.94 12.73
C SER A 155 34.44 6.54 12.15
N GLY A 156 35.36 6.06 11.30
CA GLY A 156 35.24 4.79 10.59
C GLY A 156 34.44 4.77 9.30
N PHE A 157 34.13 5.94 8.77
CA PHE A 157 33.39 6.10 7.53
C PHE A 157 34.28 6.75 6.48
N ILE A 158 34.18 6.25 5.25
CA ILE A 158 34.52 7.07 4.08
C ILE A 158 33.26 7.88 3.80
N LEU A 159 33.34 9.19 4.03
CA LEU A 159 32.27 10.11 3.75
C LEU A 159 32.51 10.76 2.40
N VAL A 160 31.57 10.57 1.49
CA VAL A 160 31.50 11.32 0.25
C VAL A 160 30.24 12.16 0.31
N GLN A 161 30.36 13.45 0.57
CA GLN A 161 29.25 14.36 0.47
C GLN A 161 29.16 14.92 -0.96
N THR A 162 28.03 14.70 -1.62
CA THR A 162 27.75 15.30 -2.93
C THR A 162 26.88 16.53 -2.74
N THR A 163 27.37 17.69 -3.12
CA THR A 163 26.62 18.96 -3.10
C THR A 163 26.26 19.32 -4.53
N LEU A 164 25.05 19.83 -4.78
CA LEU A 164 24.72 20.36 -6.10
C LEU A 164 25.58 21.59 -6.40
N THR A 165 26.01 21.76 -7.65
CA THR A 165 26.85 22.90 -8.08
C THR A 165 26.17 24.25 -7.88
N ASP A 166 24.84 24.30 -7.89
CA ASP A 166 24.04 25.48 -7.55
C ASP A 166 23.98 25.78 -6.03
N LYS A 167 24.63 24.95 -5.21
CA LYS A 167 24.67 25.00 -3.74
C LYS A 167 23.30 25.02 -3.07
N SER A 168 22.25 24.67 -3.80
CA SER A 168 20.91 24.57 -3.24
C SER A 168 20.83 23.44 -2.21
N TRP A 169 21.74 22.45 -2.28
CA TRP A 169 21.64 21.20 -1.53
C TRP A 169 22.93 20.40 -1.41
N GLY A 170 23.10 19.63 -0.32
CA GLY A 170 24.16 18.64 -0.16
C GLY A 170 23.74 17.37 0.57
N PHE A 171 24.15 16.22 0.04
CA PHE A 171 23.88 14.89 0.58
C PHE A 171 25.16 14.30 1.18
N PRO A 172 25.26 14.09 2.50
CA PRO A 172 26.32 13.27 3.04
C PRO A 172 26.03 11.79 2.74
N MET A 173 26.77 11.18 1.81
CA MET A 173 26.76 9.73 1.67
C MET A 173 27.78 9.15 2.64
N ARG A 174 27.28 8.39 3.61
CA ARG A 174 28.10 7.61 4.54
C ARG A 174 28.30 6.22 3.95
N VAL A 175 29.50 5.93 3.49
CA VAL A 175 29.86 4.57 3.12
C VAL A 175 30.47 3.93 4.37
N ALA A 176 29.83 2.87 4.88
CA ALA A 176 29.91 2.48 6.29
C ALA A 176 30.47 1.08 6.54
N ASP A 177 31.53 1.06 7.35
CA ASP A 177 32.07 0.11 8.33
C ASP A 177 31.94 -1.42 8.22
N GLY A 178 31.27 -1.99 7.21
CA GLY A 178 31.15 -3.45 7.07
C GLY A 178 32.42 -4.18 6.63
N GLY A 179 33.60 -3.56 6.72
CA GLY A 179 34.87 -4.16 6.29
C GLY A 179 35.05 -4.11 4.78
N PHE A 180 35.10 -2.89 4.24
CA PHE A 180 35.44 -2.61 2.86
C PHE A 180 36.52 -3.54 2.28
N PRO A 181 36.29 -4.19 1.12
CA PRO A 181 37.32 -5.01 0.49
C PRO A 181 38.48 -4.14 0.01
N TRP A 182 39.68 -4.63 0.24
CA TRP A 182 40.95 -4.12 -0.29
C TRP A 182 41.66 -5.27 -0.98
N SER A 183 42.53 -5.00 -1.95
CA SER A 183 43.33 -6.03 -2.60
C SER A 183 44.82 -5.73 -2.51
N GLU A 184 45.64 -6.77 -2.34
CA GLU A 184 47.11 -6.67 -2.52
C GLU A 184 47.49 -6.55 -4.00
N ASP A 185 46.60 -7.00 -4.89
CA ASP A 185 46.77 -6.85 -6.33
C ASP A 185 46.09 -5.56 -6.79
N ARG A 186 46.90 -4.52 -7.05
CA ARG A 186 46.43 -3.23 -7.56
C ARG A 186 45.48 -3.39 -8.76
N GLN A 187 45.72 -4.33 -9.66
CA GLN A 187 44.89 -4.54 -10.85
C GLN A 187 43.55 -5.22 -10.56
N LYS A 188 43.41 -5.84 -9.38
CA LYS A 188 42.16 -6.45 -8.90
C LYS A 188 41.55 -5.67 -7.73
N ALA A 189 42.09 -4.49 -7.44
CA ALA A 189 41.59 -3.67 -6.36
C ALA A 189 40.17 -3.20 -6.67
N PRO A 190 39.27 -3.31 -5.67
CA PRO A 190 37.86 -2.99 -5.85
C PRO A 190 37.66 -1.51 -6.12
N VAL A 191 36.70 -1.21 -6.99
CA VAL A 191 36.33 0.17 -7.32
C VAL A 191 34.92 0.48 -6.80
N VAL A 192 34.79 1.59 -6.06
CA VAL A 192 33.50 2.18 -5.69
C VAL A 192 33.22 3.35 -6.62
N ARG A 193 32.03 3.43 -7.23
CA ARG A 193 31.68 4.55 -8.12
C ARG A 193 30.69 5.51 -7.47
N PHE A 194 30.95 6.80 -7.57
CA PHE A 194 30.12 7.90 -7.09
C PHE A 194 29.75 8.85 -8.25
N GLY A 195 28.46 9.04 -8.50
CA GLY A 195 27.96 9.85 -9.62
C GLY A 195 27.57 9.05 -10.87
N GLY A 196 27.10 9.75 -11.89
CA GLY A 196 26.51 9.18 -13.11
C GLY A 196 25.00 8.85 -13.01
N ASP A 197 24.39 8.52 -14.15
CA ASP A 197 22.95 8.18 -14.26
C ASP A 197 22.62 6.72 -13.84
N GLU A 198 23.58 5.97 -13.30
CA GLU A 198 23.38 4.56 -12.92
C GLU A 198 22.90 4.42 -11.47
N PHE A 199 21.68 3.90 -11.32
CA PHE A 199 21.04 3.66 -10.02
C PHE A 199 21.01 2.17 -9.71
N THR A 200 21.51 1.81 -8.52
CA THR A 200 21.38 0.45 -8.00
C THR A 200 20.41 0.44 -6.81
N PHE A 201 19.33 -0.33 -6.93
CA PHE A 201 18.45 -0.68 -5.81
C PHE A 201 19.00 -1.96 -5.17
N ALA A 202 19.39 -1.90 -3.90
CA ALA A 202 20.08 -3.01 -3.21
C ALA A 202 19.32 -3.46 -1.96
N ASN A 203 18.66 -4.62 -2.04
CA ASN A 203 17.97 -5.27 -0.93
C ASN A 203 18.87 -6.38 -0.35
N GLU A 204 19.61 -6.15 0.74
CA GLU A 204 20.56 -7.14 1.26
C GLU A 204 20.25 -7.70 2.66
N ASP A 205 19.65 -6.93 3.59
CA ASP A 205 19.56 -7.42 4.97
C ASP A 205 18.58 -8.60 5.12
N PHE A 206 17.60 -8.70 4.21
CA PHE A 206 16.73 -9.87 4.09
C PHE A 206 17.34 -10.99 3.23
N ALA A 207 18.08 -10.65 2.18
CA ALA A 207 18.77 -11.61 1.30
C ALA A 207 19.78 -12.47 2.06
N ARG A 208 20.44 -11.90 3.09
CA ARG A 208 21.37 -12.62 3.97
C ARG A 208 20.69 -13.64 4.88
N ARG A 209 19.44 -13.40 5.33
CA ARG A 209 18.63 -14.40 6.05
C ARG A 209 18.04 -15.46 5.12
N ALA A 210 17.93 -15.16 3.83
CA ALA A 210 17.33 -15.99 2.79
C ALA A 210 18.33 -16.77 1.91
N GLY A 211 19.63 -16.42 1.94
CA GLY A 211 20.67 -17.04 1.10
C GLY A 211 20.73 -16.56 -0.36
N SER A 212 20.15 -15.40 -0.72
CA SER A 212 20.17 -14.86 -2.09
C SER A 212 21.27 -13.79 -2.30
N ARG A 213 21.86 -13.74 -3.50
CA ARG A 213 22.86 -12.73 -3.93
C ARG A 213 22.24 -11.81 -4.99
N GLY A 214 22.16 -10.51 -4.73
CA GLY A 214 21.69 -9.48 -5.67
C GLY A 214 20.27 -8.99 -5.38
N GLY A 215 20.00 -7.70 -5.65
CA GLY A 215 18.72 -7.03 -5.41
C GLY A 215 17.54 -7.78 -6.01
N SER A 216 16.88 -8.59 -5.20
CA SER A 216 15.77 -9.43 -5.60
C SER A 216 14.47 -8.90 -5.03
N VAL A 217 13.44 -8.82 -5.88
CA VAL A 217 12.06 -8.96 -5.46
C VAL A 217 11.95 -10.34 -4.82
N LEU A 218 11.74 -10.38 -3.51
CA LEU A 218 11.59 -11.63 -2.79
C LEU A 218 10.11 -11.93 -2.68
N VAL A 219 9.73 -13.08 -3.23
CA VAL A 219 8.46 -13.72 -2.90
C VAL A 219 8.68 -14.55 -1.65
N ASP A 220 7.66 -14.62 -0.79
CA ASP A 220 7.57 -15.47 0.41
C ASP A 220 8.55 -16.67 0.34
N LYS A 221 9.56 -16.70 1.24
CA LYS A 221 10.71 -17.66 1.33
C LYS A 221 12.00 -17.37 0.55
N GLY A 222 12.24 -16.14 0.07
CA GLY A 222 13.61 -15.69 -0.18
C GLY A 222 14.26 -16.16 -1.51
N LYS A 223 13.49 -16.67 -2.46
CA LYS A 223 13.98 -17.02 -3.80
C LYS A 223 13.59 -15.93 -4.82
N PRO A 224 14.48 -15.54 -5.76
CA PRO A 224 14.08 -14.74 -6.91
C PRO A 224 13.12 -15.57 -7.76
N VAL A 225 11.85 -15.20 -7.78
CA VAL A 225 10.82 -15.93 -8.51
C VAL A 225 10.63 -15.29 -9.87
N LYS A 226 10.86 -16.08 -10.93
CA LYS A 226 10.54 -15.70 -12.31
C LYS A 226 9.03 -15.79 -12.60
N THR A 227 8.25 -16.53 -11.80
CA THR A 227 6.83 -16.81 -12.05
C THR A 227 5.98 -16.74 -10.78
N LEU A 228 5.06 -15.78 -10.71
CA LEU A 228 4.12 -15.60 -9.60
C LEU A 228 2.78 -16.28 -9.86
N ARG A 229 2.10 -16.69 -8.79
CA ARG A 229 0.77 -17.29 -8.80
C ARG A 229 -0.18 -16.55 -7.86
N PRO A 230 -1.51 -16.70 -8.01
CA PRO A 230 -2.47 -16.15 -7.07
C PRO A 230 -2.14 -16.52 -5.61
N GLY A 231 -2.09 -15.52 -4.74
CA GLY A 231 -1.72 -15.66 -3.34
C GLY A 231 -0.23 -15.45 -3.05
N ASP A 232 0.62 -15.43 -4.08
CA ASP A 232 2.01 -15.03 -3.91
C ASP A 232 2.08 -13.55 -3.55
N ASN A 233 2.98 -13.24 -2.60
CA ASN A 233 3.29 -11.89 -2.18
C ASN A 233 4.68 -11.51 -2.65
N ILE A 234 4.77 -10.48 -3.48
CA ILE A 234 6.03 -9.77 -3.71
C ILE A 234 6.27 -8.86 -2.52
N TYR A 235 7.39 -9.05 -1.82
CA TYR A 235 7.88 -8.06 -0.86
C TYR A 235 8.88 -7.14 -1.58
N VAL A 236 8.55 -5.86 -1.59
CA VAL A 236 9.42 -4.78 -2.03
C VAL A 236 9.97 -4.13 -0.78
N ASP A 237 11.18 -4.55 -0.39
CA ASP A 237 11.99 -3.80 0.56
C ASP A 237 12.72 -2.72 -0.24
N GLY A 238 12.17 -1.51 -0.20
CA GLY A 238 12.80 -0.31 -0.71
C GLY A 238 13.75 0.24 0.34
N THR A 239 14.95 -0.30 0.44
CA THR A 239 16.08 0.49 0.92
C THR A 239 16.26 1.67 -0.04
N THR A 240 16.58 2.84 0.51
CA THR A 240 16.68 4.12 -0.21
C THR A 240 17.48 3.94 -1.51
N PRO A 241 17.03 4.50 -2.66
CA PRO A 241 17.84 4.44 -3.88
C PRO A 241 19.23 5.00 -3.61
N PHE A 242 20.26 4.21 -3.90
CA PHE A 242 21.66 4.62 -3.74
C PHE A 242 22.15 5.28 -5.03
N PHE A 243 22.86 6.41 -4.90
CA PHE A 243 23.66 7.03 -5.96
C PHE A 243 24.99 6.29 -6.17
N LEU A 244 24.97 4.96 -6.08
CA LEU A 244 26.14 4.13 -6.29
C LEU A 244 25.99 3.41 -7.63
N GLY A 245 26.94 3.68 -8.53
CA GLY A 245 27.14 2.87 -9.71
C GLY A 245 27.42 1.43 -9.28
N SER A 246 26.75 0.46 -9.89
CA SER A 246 26.88 -0.95 -9.55
C SER A 246 28.34 -1.41 -9.74
N SER A 247 29.08 -1.57 -8.65
CA SER A 247 30.36 -2.29 -8.69
C SER A 247 30.08 -3.77 -8.48
N PRO A 248 30.43 -4.65 -9.42
CA PRO A 248 30.27 -6.10 -9.25
C PRO A 248 31.16 -6.68 -8.13
N GLU A 249 32.12 -5.89 -7.63
CA GLU A 249 33.18 -6.32 -6.69
C GLU A 249 32.85 -6.00 -5.23
N ILE A 250 31.84 -5.15 -4.96
CA ILE A 250 31.46 -4.71 -3.61
C ILE A 250 30.16 -5.42 -3.19
N ARG A 251 30.20 -6.12 -2.05
CA ARG A 251 28.99 -6.63 -1.38
C ARG A 251 28.25 -5.45 -0.73
N LEU A 252 26.97 -5.26 -1.03
CA LEU A 252 26.22 -4.02 -0.74
C LEU A 252 25.93 -3.80 0.75
N GLY A 253 26.09 -4.82 1.60
CA GLY A 253 25.94 -4.78 3.06
C GLY A 253 27.03 -3.96 3.79
N GLN A 254 27.85 -3.23 3.04
CA GLN A 254 28.90 -2.34 3.53
C GLN A 254 28.62 -0.87 3.18
N VAL A 255 27.40 -0.56 2.73
CA VAL A 255 26.95 0.80 2.47
C VAL A 255 25.71 1.06 3.32
N HIS A 256 25.82 1.99 4.27
CA HIS A 256 24.66 2.42 5.06
C HIS A 256 23.99 3.62 4.38
N GLY A 257 22.68 3.74 4.62
CA GLY A 257 21.75 4.42 3.72
C GLY A 257 22.06 5.89 3.42
N LEU A 258 21.66 6.31 2.22
CA LEU A 258 21.55 7.71 1.86
C LEU A 258 20.39 8.34 2.66
N TRP A 259 20.68 9.41 3.41
CA TRP A 259 19.63 10.18 4.07
C TRP A 259 19.12 11.23 3.07
N CYS A 260 17.92 11.02 2.54
CA CYS A 260 17.28 11.97 1.65
C CYS A 260 16.09 12.61 2.38
N PRO A 261 16.29 13.66 3.20
CA PRO A 261 15.27 14.21 4.08
C PRO A 261 14.01 14.79 3.40
N TRP A 262 13.91 14.76 2.05
CA TRP A 262 12.81 15.42 1.31
C TRP A 262 12.29 14.67 0.06
N THR A 263 12.65 13.40 -0.17
CA THR A 263 12.09 12.60 -1.30
C THR A 263 10.74 11.93 -1.01
N ASP A 264 10.11 12.26 0.13
CA ASP A 264 8.91 11.66 0.73
C ASP A 264 7.66 11.44 -0.15
N ARG A 265 7.69 11.74 -1.46
CA ARG A 265 6.49 11.77 -2.29
C ARG A 265 6.56 11.09 -3.65
N ASN A 266 7.73 10.67 -4.11
CA ASN A 266 7.89 10.36 -5.52
C ASN A 266 8.40 8.96 -5.83
N ILE A 267 8.52 8.08 -4.83
CA ILE A 267 8.68 6.65 -5.11
C ILE A 267 7.30 6.10 -5.43
N GLU A 268 7.06 5.80 -6.70
CA GLU A 268 5.90 5.08 -7.18
C GLU A 268 6.37 3.70 -7.62
N ALA A 269 5.81 2.64 -7.05
CA ALA A 269 5.98 1.33 -7.65
C ALA A 269 4.69 0.97 -8.36
N TRP A 270 4.78 0.45 -9.57
CA TRP A 270 3.63 -0.04 -10.29
C TRP A 270 3.95 -1.32 -11.02
N VAL A 271 2.91 -2.11 -11.27
CA VAL A 271 3.06 -3.31 -12.08
C VAL A 271 2.59 -3.03 -13.50
N GLU A 272 3.47 -3.27 -14.47
CA GLU A 272 3.17 -3.20 -15.89
C GLU A 272 2.90 -4.61 -16.43
N ALA A 273 1.77 -4.85 -17.09
CA ALA A 273 1.58 -6.05 -17.92
C ALA A 273 0.88 -5.66 -19.23
N GLY A 274 1.32 -6.21 -20.35
CA GLY A 274 0.85 -5.81 -21.68
C GLY A 274 1.00 -4.30 -21.97
N GLY A 275 2.04 -3.66 -21.44
CA GLY A 275 2.31 -2.23 -21.60
C GLY A 275 1.39 -1.28 -20.82
N ARG A 276 0.48 -1.79 -19.98
CA ARG A 276 -0.42 -0.98 -19.14
C ARG A 276 0.00 -1.02 -17.69
N ARG A 277 -0.12 0.11 -16.98
CA ARG A 277 0.01 0.17 -15.52
C ARG A 277 -1.25 -0.41 -14.90
N ILE A 278 -1.10 -1.51 -14.18
CA ILE A 278 -2.23 -2.28 -13.64
C ILE A 278 -2.45 -1.92 -12.17
N VAL A 279 -1.38 -1.64 -11.43
CA VAL A 279 -1.42 -1.44 -9.98
C VAL A 279 -0.40 -0.39 -9.59
N LYS A 280 -0.74 0.55 -8.72
CA LYS A 280 0.22 1.39 -8.01
C LYS A 280 0.33 0.91 -6.56
N ILE A 281 1.56 0.78 -6.06
CA ILE A 281 1.85 0.36 -4.70
C ILE A 281 2.02 1.63 -3.86
N PRO A 282 1.14 1.87 -2.88
CA PRO A 282 1.36 2.95 -1.93
C PRO A 282 2.51 2.55 -1.00
N PHE A 283 3.56 3.38 -0.95
CA PHE A 283 4.61 3.24 0.05
C PHE A 283 4.22 4.02 1.32
N HIS A 284 4.30 3.36 2.48
CA HIS A 284 4.11 4.03 3.77
C HIS A 284 5.31 4.92 4.07
N ARG A 285 5.05 6.17 4.48
CA ARG A 285 6.08 7.15 4.84
C ARG A 285 6.80 6.69 6.10
N SER A 286 8.07 6.35 6.01
CA SER A 286 8.96 6.27 7.17
C SER A 286 10.04 7.34 7.04
N CYS A 287 10.11 8.24 8.02
CA CYS A 287 11.23 9.16 8.16
C CYS A 287 12.47 8.32 8.54
N GLY A 288 13.27 7.85 7.58
CA GLY A 288 14.57 7.27 7.88
C GLY A 288 14.96 5.94 7.24
N GLY A 289 14.22 5.43 6.25
CA GLY A 289 14.66 4.30 5.43
C GLY A 289 13.94 2.99 5.70
N ALA A 290 13.99 2.13 4.68
CA ALA A 290 13.21 0.92 4.48
C ALA A 290 11.71 1.20 4.28
N TYR A 291 11.32 1.24 3.01
CA TYR A 291 9.93 1.20 2.57
C TYR A 291 9.52 -0.25 2.38
N TRP A 292 8.56 -0.72 3.16
CA TRP A 292 8.00 -2.05 3.00
C TRP A 292 6.71 -1.90 2.21
N GLY A 293 6.76 -2.30 0.95
CA GLY A 293 5.58 -2.49 0.12
C GLY A 293 5.41 -3.97 -0.16
N SER A 294 4.17 -4.43 -0.29
CA SER A 294 3.92 -5.77 -0.77
C SER A 294 2.85 -5.77 -1.85
N ILE A 295 3.00 -6.70 -2.79
CA ILE A 295 2.03 -6.90 -3.88
C ILE A 295 1.52 -8.32 -3.75
N LEU A 296 0.25 -8.44 -3.43
CA LEU A 296 -0.46 -9.70 -3.60
C LEU A 296 -0.71 -9.94 -5.09
N VAL A 297 -0.55 -11.17 -5.59
CA VAL A 297 -1.13 -11.54 -6.89
C VAL A 297 -2.54 -12.08 -6.64
N THR A 298 -3.55 -11.46 -7.23
CA THR A 298 -4.98 -11.79 -7.05
C THR A 298 -5.51 -12.51 -8.27
N ALA A 299 -6.67 -13.13 -8.15
CA ALA A 299 -7.36 -13.71 -9.29
C ALA A 299 -7.63 -12.69 -10.42
N ALA A 300 -7.74 -11.39 -10.12
CA ALA A 300 -7.96 -10.36 -11.14
C ALA A 300 -6.69 -10.07 -11.97
N TYR A 301 -5.51 -10.47 -11.52
CA TYR A 301 -4.25 -10.14 -12.18
C TYR A 301 -4.08 -10.90 -13.51
N PRO A 302 -3.87 -10.25 -14.67
CA PRO A 302 -3.76 -10.97 -15.94
C PRO A 302 -2.51 -11.87 -15.99
N PRO A 303 -2.59 -13.08 -16.57
CA PRO A 303 -1.42 -13.92 -16.76
C PRO A 303 -0.50 -13.33 -17.83
N GLY A 304 0.78 -13.68 -17.81
CA GLY A 304 1.76 -13.25 -18.80
C GLY A 304 2.97 -12.54 -18.22
N ARG A 305 3.75 -11.88 -19.10
CA ARG A 305 4.92 -11.09 -18.68
C ARG A 305 4.45 -9.81 -18.00
N ALA A 306 5.07 -9.51 -16.87
CA ALA A 306 4.87 -8.30 -16.12
C ALA A 306 6.22 -7.71 -15.67
N ALA A 307 6.20 -6.47 -15.21
CA ALA A 307 7.36 -5.87 -14.58
C ALA A 307 6.93 -5.02 -13.39
N LEU A 308 7.67 -5.13 -12.29
CA LEU A 308 7.59 -4.17 -11.19
C LEU A 308 8.45 -2.97 -11.58
N ALA A 309 7.80 -1.87 -11.88
CA ALA A 309 8.46 -0.61 -12.17
C ALA A 309 8.49 0.25 -10.90
N ILE A 310 9.68 0.48 -10.34
CA ILE A 310 9.91 1.36 -9.21
C ILE A 310 10.45 2.67 -9.77
N GLY A 311 9.58 3.67 -9.83
CA GLY A 311 9.90 5.01 -10.28
C GLY A 311 10.22 5.95 -9.12
N MET A 312 11.24 6.79 -9.28
CA MET A 312 11.51 7.94 -8.41
C MET A 312 11.49 9.20 -9.26
N ASP A 313 10.56 10.11 -9.00
CA ASP A 313 10.61 11.47 -9.56
C ASP A 313 11.50 12.37 -8.70
N THR A 314 12.61 12.79 -9.28
CA THR A 314 13.62 13.63 -8.61
C THR A 314 13.36 15.13 -8.79
N ARG A 315 12.13 15.58 -9.05
CA ARG A 315 11.77 17.02 -9.17
C ARG A 315 12.68 17.79 -10.14
N GLY A 316 13.06 17.17 -11.24
CA GLY A 316 13.88 17.79 -12.29
C GLY A 316 15.40 17.64 -12.13
N TYR A 317 15.93 17.12 -11.01
CA TYR A 317 17.38 16.90 -10.86
C TYR A 317 17.93 15.86 -11.85
N LEU A 318 17.21 14.74 -11.99
CA LEU A 318 17.55 13.62 -12.89
C LEU A 318 16.33 13.20 -13.73
N GLY A 319 15.23 13.96 -13.65
CA GLY A 319 13.94 13.53 -14.15
C GLY A 319 13.37 12.34 -13.38
N ARG A 320 12.48 11.59 -14.03
CA ARG A 320 11.87 10.37 -13.46
C ARG A 320 12.75 9.17 -13.77
N ILE A 321 13.38 8.60 -12.75
CA ILE A 321 14.13 7.35 -12.86
C ILE A 321 13.15 6.19 -12.67
N VAL A 322 13.23 5.13 -13.48
CA VAL A 322 12.38 3.95 -13.33
C VAL A 322 13.21 2.68 -13.44
N LYS A 323 13.29 1.90 -12.36
CA LYS A 323 13.83 0.53 -12.40
C LYS A 323 12.70 -0.45 -12.66
N ARG A 324 12.84 -1.24 -13.72
CA ARG A 324 11.91 -2.33 -14.01
C ARG A 324 12.52 -3.66 -13.60
N ILE A 325 11.74 -4.46 -12.88
CA ILE A 325 12.10 -5.80 -12.44
C ILE A 325 11.11 -6.76 -13.12
N PRO A 326 11.52 -7.44 -14.19
CA PRO A 326 10.62 -8.30 -14.95
C PRO A 326 10.28 -9.57 -14.16
N PHE A 327 9.05 -10.04 -14.31
CA PHE A 327 8.56 -11.32 -13.82
C PHE A 327 7.45 -11.86 -14.73
N HIS A 328 7.08 -13.11 -14.53
CA HIS A 328 5.95 -13.75 -15.20
C HIS A 328 4.84 -14.00 -14.19
N VAL A 329 3.59 -13.95 -14.61
CA VAL A 329 2.43 -14.30 -13.80
C VAL A 329 1.71 -15.49 -14.42
N ASP A 330 1.69 -16.58 -13.68
CA ASP A 330 0.89 -17.78 -13.92
C ASP A 330 -0.40 -17.66 -13.10
N ASN A 331 -1.42 -17.02 -13.67
CA ASN A 331 -2.71 -16.84 -13.02
C ASN A 331 -3.82 -17.62 -13.75
N PRO A 332 -4.06 -18.89 -13.37
CA PRO A 332 -5.13 -19.69 -13.95
C PRO A 332 -6.53 -19.27 -13.44
N LEU A 333 -6.64 -18.31 -12.54
CA LEU A 333 -7.91 -17.79 -12.01
C LEU A 333 -8.40 -16.56 -12.78
N HIS A 334 -7.53 -15.92 -13.57
CA HIS A 334 -7.88 -14.74 -14.32
C HIS A 334 -9.01 -15.01 -15.33
N GLY A 335 -10.04 -14.16 -15.29
CA GLY A 335 -11.21 -14.27 -16.15
C GLY A 335 -12.15 -15.44 -15.83
N LYS A 336 -11.86 -16.26 -14.81
CA LYS A 336 -12.78 -17.31 -14.39
C LYS A 336 -13.95 -16.71 -13.63
N GLY A 337 -15.16 -17.08 -14.05
CA GLY A 337 -16.38 -16.74 -13.33
C GLY A 337 -16.42 -17.34 -11.93
N VAL A 338 -17.30 -16.79 -11.09
CA VAL A 338 -17.58 -17.33 -9.78
C VAL A 338 -18.51 -18.53 -9.92
N GLU A 339 -18.03 -19.72 -9.57
CA GLU A 339 -18.84 -20.93 -9.60
C GLU A 339 -19.96 -20.86 -8.56
N GLU A 340 -21.14 -21.36 -8.94
CA GLU A 340 -22.29 -21.52 -8.06
C GLU A 340 -21.96 -22.51 -6.93
N LEU A 341 -22.38 -22.20 -5.70
CA LEU A 341 -22.13 -23.08 -4.57
C LEU A 341 -23.02 -24.33 -4.58
N ALA A 342 -22.54 -25.41 -3.95
CA ALA A 342 -23.34 -26.61 -3.74
C ALA A 342 -24.63 -26.32 -2.95
N VAL A 343 -24.56 -25.40 -1.97
CA VAL A 343 -25.74 -24.96 -1.21
C VAL A 343 -26.74 -24.24 -2.09
N THR A 344 -26.30 -23.43 -3.05
CA THR A 344 -27.20 -22.72 -3.98
C THR A 344 -27.93 -23.70 -4.89
N ARG A 345 -27.19 -24.65 -5.48
CA ARG A 345 -27.80 -25.76 -6.25
C ARG A 345 -28.80 -26.54 -5.43
N ARG A 346 -28.51 -26.78 -4.15
CA ARG A 346 -29.43 -27.46 -3.23
C ARG A 346 -30.71 -26.64 -3.01
N LEU A 347 -30.59 -25.36 -2.65
CA LEU A 347 -31.74 -24.50 -2.41
C LEU A 347 -32.63 -24.30 -3.64
N ARG A 348 -32.04 -24.24 -4.85
CA ARG A 348 -32.81 -24.20 -6.10
C ARG A 348 -33.66 -25.44 -6.33
N ARG A 349 -33.20 -26.62 -5.91
CA ARG A 349 -33.97 -27.86 -5.98
C ARG A 349 -35.03 -27.95 -4.88
N GLU A 350 -34.66 -27.63 -3.64
CA GLU A 350 -35.56 -27.72 -2.47
C GLU A 350 -36.69 -26.69 -2.53
N HIS A 351 -36.41 -25.50 -3.06
CA HIS A 351 -37.37 -24.40 -3.17
C HIS A 351 -37.69 -24.10 -4.64
N ALA A 352 -38.14 -25.11 -5.39
CA ALA A 352 -38.57 -24.93 -6.77
C ALA A 352 -39.62 -23.79 -6.89
N GLY A 353 -39.38 -22.84 -7.80
CA GLY A 353 -40.21 -21.65 -7.97
C GLY A 353 -39.90 -20.48 -7.03
N ALA A 354 -38.98 -20.64 -6.07
CA ALA A 354 -38.42 -19.52 -5.31
C ALA A 354 -37.33 -18.81 -6.12
N THR A 355 -37.13 -17.52 -5.85
CA THR A 355 -35.97 -16.79 -6.36
C THR A 355 -34.77 -17.10 -5.47
N VAL A 356 -33.74 -17.76 -6.01
CA VAL A 356 -32.52 -18.09 -5.27
C VAL A 356 -31.36 -17.19 -5.71
N ILE A 357 -30.80 -16.44 -4.76
CA ILE A 357 -29.73 -15.46 -4.99
C ILE A 357 -28.52 -15.72 -4.10
N GLU A 358 -27.33 -15.40 -4.59
CA GLU A 358 -26.09 -15.41 -3.82
C GLU A 358 -25.60 -13.97 -3.62
N LEU A 359 -25.43 -13.56 -2.37
CA LEU A 359 -24.89 -12.25 -2.01
C LEU A 359 -23.44 -12.41 -1.56
N TYR A 360 -22.48 -11.78 -2.26
CA TYR A 360 -21.06 -11.74 -1.90
C TYR A 360 -20.37 -10.56 -2.58
N GLN A 361 -19.28 -10.05 -2.01
CA GLN A 361 -18.58 -8.89 -2.57
C GLN A 361 -18.12 -9.16 -4.02
N GLY A 362 -18.65 -8.38 -4.95
CA GLY A 362 -18.45 -8.51 -6.40
C GLY A 362 -19.51 -9.34 -7.14
N ALA A 363 -20.62 -9.73 -6.51
CA ALA A 363 -21.61 -10.56 -7.17
C ALA A 363 -22.34 -9.82 -8.30
N ALA A 364 -22.36 -10.39 -9.49
CA ALA A 364 -23.16 -9.88 -10.60
C ALA A 364 -24.65 -10.23 -10.39
N LEU A 365 -25.50 -9.22 -10.21
CA LEU A 365 -26.94 -9.37 -10.03
C LEU A 365 -27.74 -8.79 -11.20
N ALA A 366 -27.10 -8.67 -12.37
CA ALA A 366 -27.66 -8.03 -13.55
C ALA A 366 -28.97 -8.68 -14.04
N GLU A 367 -29.13 -9.99 -13.83
CA GLU A 367 -30.37 -10.73 -14.15
C GLU A 367 -31.59 -10.21 -13.38
N LEU A 368 -31.38 -9.60 -12.22
CA LEU A 368 -32.43 -8.98 -11.40
C LEU A 368 -32.58 -7.48 -11.70
N GLY A 369 -31.81 -6.93 -12.63
CA GLY A 369 -31.72 -5.49 -12.84
C GLY A 369 -30.98 -4.75 -11.71
N ILE A 370 -30.17 -5.47 -10.92
CA ILE A 370 -29.41 -4.92 -9.80
C ILE A 370 -27.92 -4.83 -10.20
N PRO A 371 -27.22 -3.72 -9.92
CA PRO A 371 -25.78 -3.62 -10.12
C PRO A 371 -24.98 -4.64 -9.29
N GLU A 372 -23.67 -4.68 -9.51
CA GLU A 372 -22.75 -5.52 -8.75
C GLU A 372 -22.90 -5.32 -7.23
N TYR A 373 -22.98 -6.42 -6.48
CA TYR A 373 -23.17 -6.43 -5.03
C TYR A 373 -21.83 -6.25 -4.30
N ASP A 374 -21.61 -5.09 -3.70
CA ASP A 374 -20.46 -4.80 -2.83
C ASP A 374 -20.94 -4.61 -1.38
N GLY A 375 -21.68 -5.59 -0.84
CA GLY A 375 -22.36 -5.47 0.46
C GLY A 375 -21.97 -6.42 1.56
N ALA A 376 -20.97 -7.25 1.33
CA ALA A 376 -20.36 -8.01 2.40
C ALA A 376 -19.27 -7.16 3.09
N ARG A 377 -19.25 -7.18 4.42
CA ARG A 377 -18.24 -6.55 5.28
C ARG A 377 -17.88 -7.50 6.41
N ASP A 378 -16.63 -7.53 6.82
CA ASP A 378 -16.17 -8.41 7.87
C ASP A 378 -14.87 -7.95 8.54
N VAL A 379 -14.73 -8.31 9.81
CA VAL A 379 -13.56 -7.99 10.65
C VAL A 379 -13.39 -9.05 11.71
N TYR A 380 -12.19 -9.21 12.27
CA TYR A 380 -12.00 -10.03 13.47
C TYR A 380 -11.31 -9.23 14.59
N PHE A 381 -11.50 -9.67 15.83
CA PHE A 381 -10.94 -9.03 17.02
C PHE A 381 -10.16 -10.00 17.88
N GLY A 382 -9.24 -9.48 18.70
CA GLY A 382 -8.61 -10.18 19.83
C GLY A 382 -8.84 -9.41 21.14
N ASP A 383 -8.56 -10.03 22.29
CA ASP A 383 -8.90 -9.49 23.62
C ASP A 383 -8.10 -8.26 24.09
N GLY A 384 -7.20 -7.73 23.26
CA GLY A 384 -6.59 -6.40 23.44
C GLY A 384 -5.67 -6.26 24.66
N ARG A 385 -5.24 -7.36 25.29
CA ARG A 385 -4.34 -7.27 26.45
C ARG A 385 -2.94 -6.82 26.01
N PRO A 386 -2.32 -5.84 26.69
CA PRO A 386 -0.95 -5.42 26.43
C PRO A 386 0.06 -6.44 26.94
N ASP A 387 0.93 -6.89 26.04
CA ASP A 387 1.89 -7.98 26.25
C ASP A 387 3.04 -7.58 27.22
N LYS A 388 3.45 -8.49 28.11
CA LYS A 388 4.67 -8.35 28.95
C LYS A 388 5.97 -8.86 28.28
N GLY A 389 5.96 -9.17 26.99
CA GLY A 389 7.11 -9.82 26.33
C GLY A 389 7.38 -9.43 24.88
N PHE A 390 6.46 -8.74 24.23
CA PHE A 390 6.66 -8.12 22.92
C PHE A 390 6.23 -6.66 23.05
N GLY A 391 7.19 -5.76 23.23
CA GLY A 391 6.93 -4.34 23.28
C GLY A 391 6.22 -3.87 22.00
N GLY A 392 4.94 -3.52 22.11
CA GLY A 392 4.26 -2.62 21.16
C GLY A 392 3.29 -3.25 20.14
N SER A 393 3.01 -4.55 20.17
CA SER A 393 2.28 -5.20 19.06
C SER A 393 0.75 -5.11 19.09
N CYS A 394 0.13 -4.55 20.14
CA CYS A 394 -1.31 -4.25 20.14
C CYS A 394 -1.61 -2.75 20.26
N GLN A 395 -0.63 -1.93 20.70
CA GLN A 395 -0.77 -0.47 20.79
C GLN A 395 -0.35 0.27 19.52
N ASN A 396 0.51 -0.32 18.66
CA ASN A 396 0.88 0.28 17.36
C ASN A 396 0.22 -0.41 16.15
N VAL A 397 -0.48 -1.52 16.38
CA VAL A 397 -0.90 -2.48 15.34
C VAL A 397 -2.43 -2.46 15.15
N GLY A 398 -3.09 -1.44 15.72
CA GLY A 398 -4.46 -1.10 15.34
C GLY A 398 -4.60 -0.62 13.89
N ASN A 399 -3.47 -0.41 13.20
CA ASN A 399 -3.39 -0.25 11.74
C ASN A 399 -3.10 -1.55 10.99
N ASP A 400 -2.76 -2.65 11.68
CA ASP A 400 -2.11 -3.83 11.07
C ASP A 400 -2.92 -5.14 11.29
N LEU A 401 -3.79 -5.22 12.30
CA LEU A 401 -4.58 -6.44 12.60
C LEU A 401 -6.00 -6.45 12.01
N SER A 402 -6.47 -5.34 11.46
CA SER A 402 -7.73 -5.32 10.70
C SER A 402 -7.62 -4.63 9.34
N TYR A 403 -6.43 -4.13 8.97
CA TYR A 403 -6.21 -3.52 7.66
C TYR A 403 -4.78 -3.76 7.17
N GLY A 404 -4.64 -4.13 5.90
CA GLY A 404 -3.50 -3.73 5.08
C GLY A 404 -2.14 -4.40 5.25
N THR A 405 -1.90 -5.27 6.23
CA THR A 405 -0.59 -5.98 6.30
C THR A 405 -0.69 -7.51 6.22
N GLU A 406 -1.76 -8.17 6.68
CA GLU A 406 -2.05 -9.53 6.20
C GLU A 406 -2.64 -9.45 4.80
N LEU A 407 -1.76 -9.40 3.80
CA LEU A 407 -2.08 -9.44 2.36
C LEU A 407 -3.01 -10.58 1.95
N ARG A 408 -3.25 -11.54 2.85
CA ARG A 408 -4.08 -12.70 2.56
C ARG A 408 -5.54 -12.50 2.93
N TYR A 409 -5.94 -11.35 3.52
CA TYR A 409 -7.35 -10.97 3.74
C TYR A 409 -8.20 -12.09 4.36
N ARG A 410 -7.85 -12.52 5.58
CA ARG A 410 -8.47 -13.68 6.23
C ARG A 410 -9.31 -13.27 7.42
N LEU A 411 -10.30 -14.11 7.75
CA LEU A 411 -11.04 -14.04 9.00
C LEU A 411 -10.51 -15.12 9.94
N ASP A 412 -10.16 -14.73 11.15
CA ASP A 412 -9.67 -15.66 12.17
C ASP A 412 -10.70 -15.86 13.29
N LEU A 413 -10.83 -17.11 13.74
CA LEU A 413 -11.55 -17.50 14.95
C LEU A 413 -10.62 -18.27 15.89
N GLY A 414 -10.80 -18.09 17.20
CA GLY A 414 -10.06 -18.79 18.26
C GLY A 414 -8.66 -18.26 18.57
N GLY A 415 -7.86 -19.01 19.33
CA GLY A 415 -6.61 -18.54 19.94
C GLY A 415 -6.84 -17.57 21.10
N GLU A 416 -6.62 -16.27 20.85
CA GLU A 416 -6.73 -15.16 21.83
C GLU A 416 -8.15 -14.58 21.91
N LEU A 417 -9.12 -15.40 22.33
CA LEU A 417 -10.54 -15.02 22.41
C LEU A 417 -11.05 -14.35 21.11
N ARG A 418 -10.56 -14.78 19.95
CA ARG A 418 -10.87 -14.09 18.70
C ARG A 418 -12.29 -14.38 18.25
N ARG A 419 -12.97 -13.31 17.83
CA ARG A 419 -14.32 -13.38 17.25
C ARG A 419 -14.36 -12.64 15.92
N THR A 420 -15.18 -13.13 15.00
CA THR A 420 -15.35 -12.54 13.68
C THR A 420 -16.71 -11.85 13.59
N LEU A 421 -16.76 -10.63 13.05
CA LEU A 421 -18.00 -9.98 12.65
C LEU A 421 -18.18 -10.07 11.15
N ILE A 422 -19.41 -10.29 10.70
CA ILE A 422 -19.78 -10.34 9.27
C ILE A 422 -21.12 -9.66 9.07
N LYS A 423 -21.25 -8.83 8.06
CA LYS A 423 -22.50 -8.15 7.70
C LYS A 423 -22.76 -8.23 6.20
N PHE A 424 -24.02 -8.50 5.83
CA PHE A 424 -24.51 -8.40 4.47
C PHE A 424 -25.55 -7.26 4.38
N ASP A 425 -25.43 -6.41 3.37
CA ASP A 425 -26.42 -5.40 3.03
C ASP A 425 -27.66 -6.04 2.37
N LEU A 426 -28.78 -5.99 3.07
CA LEU A 426 -30.05 -6.55 2.60
C LEU A 426 -31.00 -5.48 2.04
N SER A 427 -30.55 -4.23 1.87
CA SER A 427 -31.40 -3.09 1.44
C SER A 427 -31.95 -3.21 0.02
N MET A 428 -31.46 -4.17 -0.75
CA MET A 428 -32.01 -4.57 -2.04
C MET A 428 -33.37 -5.30 -1.91
N LEU A 429 -33.66 -5.89 -0.75
CA LEU A 429 -34.91 -6.59 -0.48
C LEU A 429 -35.98 -5.64 0.08
N ASP A 430 -37.23 -5.89 -0.28
CA ASP A 430 -38.39 -5.19 0.30
C ASP A 430 -38.66 -5.69 1.72
N ALA A 431 -39.23 -4.85 2.59
CA ALA A 431 -39.61 -5.28 3.93
C ALA A 431 -40.69 -6.37 3.94
N ALA A 432 -41.49 -6.46 2.87
CA ALA A 432 -42.46 -7.52 2.62
C ALA A 432 -41.84 -8.80 2.03
N ALA A 433 -40.54 -8.81 1.69
CA ALA A 433 -39.90 -9.99 1.13
C ALA A 433 -39.91 -11.14 2.15
N ARG A 434 -40.38 -12.30 1.71
CA ARG A 434 -40.45 -13.51 2.53
C ARG A 434 -39.26 -14.41 2.24
N VAL A 435 -38.45 -14.63 3.25
CA VAL A 435 -37.24 -15.44 3.22
C VAL A 435 -37.62 -16.87 3.57
N LYS A 436 -37.66 -17.75 2.57
CA LYS A 436 -37.91 -19.19 2.79
C LYS A 436 -36.72 -19.85 3.46
N GLN A 437 -35.52 -19.49 3.04
CA GLN A 437 -34.28 -19.96 3.66
C GLN A 437 -33.14 -18.97 3.44
N ALA A 438 -32.25 -18.83 4.41
CA ALA A 438 -31.02 -18.07 4.30
C ALA A 438 -29.85 -18.85 4.89
N VAL A 439 -28.80 -19.05 4.10
CA VAL A 439 -27.62 -19.81 4.51
C VAL A 439 -26.36 -18.95 4.33
N LEU A 440 -25.65 -18.73 5.43
CA LEU A 440 -24.30 -18.17 5.42
C LEU A 440 -23.32 -19.27 5.03
N ALA A 441 -22.56 -19.06 3.96
CA ALA A 441 -21.50 -19.94 3.49
C ALA A 441 -20.14 -19.27 3.70
N LEU A 442 -19.22 -19.98 4.37
CA LEU A 442 -17.88 -19.51 4.70
C LEU A 442 -16.86 -20.49 4.13
N HIS A 443 -15.84 -20.00 3.44
CA HIS A 443 -14.77 -20.86 2.96
C HIS A 443 -13.63 -20.93 3.96
N VAL A 444 -13.51 -22.07 4.64
CA VAL A 444 -12.43 -22.39 5.57
C VAL A 444 -11.15 -22.66 4.77
N LEU A 445 -10.16 -21.81 4.95
CA LEU A 445 -8.85 -21.94 4.33
C LEU A 445 -7.94 -22.90 5.12
N GLY A 446 -8.18 -23.06 6.42
CA GLY A 446 -7.54 -24.10 7.20
C GLY A 446 -7.94 -24.09 8.68
N LEU A 447 -7.49 -25.14 9.36
CA LEU A 447 -7.89 -25.51 10.72
C LEU A 447 -6.67 -25.93 11.53
N ASN A 448 -6.65 -25.52 12.80
CA ASN A 448 -5.77 -26.09 13.80
C ASN A 448 -6.32 -27.45 14.24
N SER A 449 -5.50 -28.50 14.14
CA SER A 449 -5.92 -29.85 14.49
C SER A 449 -6.25 -30.01 15.99
N GLN A 450 -5.71 -29.13 16.83
CA GLN A 450 -5.83 -29.14 18.29
C GLN A 450 -6.96 -28.24 18.82
N ALA A 451 -7.58 -27.45 17.96
CA ALA A 451 -8.58 -26.47 18.38
C ALA A 451 -9.99 -27.04 18.42
N ASP A 452 -10.85 -26.41 19.22
CA ASP A 452 -12.30 -26.56 19.07
C ASP A 452 -12.73 -25.98 17.71
N ARG A 453 -13.71 -26.64 17.11
CA ARG A 453 -14.24 -26.34 15.78
C ARG A 453 -15.73 -26.00 15.84
N ASP A 454 -16.34 -26.08 17.01
CA ASP A 454 -17.72 -25.70 17.22
C ASP A 454 -17.82 -24.17 17.30
N CYS A 455 -18.64 -23.59 16.43
CA CYS A 455 -18.86 -22.17 16.31
C CYS A 455 -20.33 -21.83 16.51
N ARG A 456 -20.58 -20.74 17.24
CA ARG A 456 -21.90 -20.13 17.44
C ARG A 456 -21.95 -18.79 16.73
N ALA A 457 -23.10 -18.52 16.11
CA ALA A 457 -23.40 -17.24 15.50
C ALA A 457 -24.43 -16.48 16.33
N TYR A 458 -24.21 -15.18 16.50
CA TYR A 458 -25.10 -14.28 17.23
C TYR A 458 -25.46 -13.08 16.35
N ALA A 459 -26.74 -12.72 16.29
CA ALA A 459 -27.13 -11.46 15.66
C ALA A 459 -26.79 -10.28 16.58
N LEU A 460 -26.17 -9.24 16.01
CA LEU A 460 -25.77 -8.05 16.74
C LEU A 460 -26.94 -7.08 16.91
N LYS A 461 -27.02 -6.46 18.09
CA LYS A 461 -27.99 -5.41 18.42
C LYS A 461 -27.41 -4.00 18.28
N LYS A 462 -26.09 -3.87 18.37
CA LYS A 462 -25.35 -2.61 18.22
C LYS A 462 -24.57 -2.58 16.93
N ARG A 463 -24.39 -1.37 16.40
CA ARG A 463 -23.54 -1.12 15.23
C ARG A 463 -22.06 -1.29 15.57
N TRP A 464 -21.25 -1.57 14.56
CA TRP A 464 -19.80 -1.65 14.68
C TRP A 464 -19.12 -0.99 13.47
N ASP A 465 -17.87 -0.59 13.66
CA ASP A 465 -17.02 0.07 12.67
C ASP A 465 -15.67 -0.62 12.62
N GLU A 466 -15.22 -0.96 11.43
CA GLU A 466 -13.99 -1.73 11.22
C GLU A 466 -12.72 -0.93 11.66
N GLN A 467 -12.70 0.41 11.57
CA GLN A 467 -11.54 1.25 11.94
C GLN A 467 -11.44 1.51 13.44
N ILE A 468 -12.57 1.72 14.10
CA ILE A 468 -12.60 2.02 15.53
C ILE A 468 -12.31 0.78 16.36
N VAL A 469 -12.85 -0.37 15.95
CA VAL A 469 -12.66 -1.59 16.73
C VAL A 469 -11.26 -2.18 16.52
N GLY A 470 -10.59 -1.88 15.40
CA GLY A 470 -9.18 -2.21 15.17
C GLY A 470 -8.19 -1.25 15.85
N ALA A 471 -8.43 0.07 15.80
CA ALA A 471 -7.48 1.08 16.31
C ALA A 471 -7.36 1.14 17.84
N MET A 472 -8.33 0.57 18.58
CA MET A 472 -8.32 0.53 20.04
C MET A 472 -8.35 -0.92 20.51
N GLY A 473 -7.18 -1.58 20.42
CA GLY A 473 -6.92 -2.82 21.11
C GLY A 473 -7.32 -2.66 22.58
N GLY A 474 -8.41 -3.32 22.97
CA GLY A 474 -9.03 -3.13 24.27
C GLY A 474 -10.06 -2.01 24.28
N LEU A 475 -11.32 -2.41 24.07
CA LEU A 475 -12.36 -2.25 25.09
C LEU A 475 -12.02 -1.25 26.21
N ASN A 476 -12.78 -0.15 26.28
CA ASN A 476 -12.76 0.87 27.33
C ASN A 476 -11.65 1.94 27.27
N ALA A 477 -11.05 2.26 26.13
CA ALA A 477 -10.25 3.50 26.04
C ALA A 477 -11.08 4.79 26.22
N THR A 478 -12.42 4.74 26.17
CA THR A 478 -13.29 5.86 26.63
C THR A 478 -13.29 6.03 28.15
N ASN A 479 -12.88 5.02 28.92
CA ASN A 479 -12.72 5.10 30.39
C ASN A 479 -11.25 5.24 30.82
N SER A 480 -10.29 5.12 29.90
CA SER A 480 -8.93 5.59 30.20
C SER A 480 -8.94 7.12 30.15
N PRO A 481 -8.51 7.81 31.21
CA PRO A 481 -8.42 9.26 31.23
C PRO A 481 -7.32 9.72 30.26
N VAL A 482 -7.66 9.85 28.98
CA VAL A 482 -6.81 10.55 28.02
C VAL A 482 -6.78 12.02 28.48
N PRO A 483 -5.58 12.64 28.63
CA PRO A 483 -5.48 14.02 29.06
C PRO A 483 -6.35 14.95 28.21
N PRO A 484 -7.04 15.94 28.79
CA PRO A 484 -8.03 16.80 28.12
C PRO A 484 -7.56 17.52 26.84
N GLY A 485 -6.26 17.54 26.54
CA GLY A 485 -5.69 18.15 25.32
C GLY A 485 -5.42 17.19 24.14
N ARG A 486 -5.57 15.86 24.33
CA ARG A 486 -5.35 14.86 23.26
C ARG A 486 -6.61 14.11 22.84
N GLN A 487 -7.74 14.35 23.51
CA GLN A 487 -9.03 13.88 23.03
C GLN A 487 -9.33 14.61 21.71
N ARG A 488 -9.11 13.92 20.59
CA ARG A 488 -9.70 14.36 19.32
C ARG A 488 -11.21 14.35 19.56
N PRO A 489 -11.92 15.47 19.34
CA PRO A 489 -13.37 15.47 19.49
C PRO A 489 -13.92 14.37 18.58
N PHE A 490 -14.50 13.33 19.17
CA PHE A 490 -15.22 12.32 18.43
C PHE A 490 -16.40 13.03 17.74
N PRO A 491 -16.49 13.03 16.41
CA PRO A 491 -17.55 13.76 15.73
C PRO A 491 -18.92 13.14 16.03
N VAL A 492 -19.95 13.96 15.84
CA VAL A 492 -21.29 13.79 16.39
C VAL A 492 -21.96 12.48 15.95
N GLY A 493 -22.66 11.83 16.89
CA GLY A 493 -23.32 10.52 16.71
C GLY A 493 -22.47 9.35 17.21
N GLY A 494 -21.87 9.47 18.40
CA GLY A 494 -20.80 8.61 18.92
C GLY A 494 -21.04 7.10 18.88
N ILE A 495 -19.94 6.34 18.88
CA ILE A 495 -19.91 4.87 18.96
C ILE A 495 -20.81 4.41 20.10
N GLU A 496 -21.68 3.42 19.84
CA GLU A 496 -22.33 2.73 20.94
C GLU A 496 -21.25 1.92 21.64
N ASN A 497 -20.86 2.32 22.84
CA ASN A 497 -19.96 1.52 23.64
C ASN A 497 -20.60 0.13 23.82
N TRP A 498 -19.85 -0.90 23.48
CA TRP A 498 -20.23 -2.26 23.81
C TRP A 498 -20.28 -2.38 25.33
N ASP A 499 -21.31 -3.05 25.86
CA ASP A 499 -21.48 -3.20 27.30
C ASP A 499 -20.38 -4.09 27.88
N GLN A 500 -19.91 -5.05 27.08
CA GLN A 500 -18.80 -5.91 27.47
C GLN A 500 -17.76 -6.09 26.35
N PRO A 501 -16.55 -6.48 26.75
CA PRO A 501 -15.56 -7.13 25.91
C PRO A 501 -16.13 -7.98 24.79
N MET A 502 -15.66 -7.68 23.57
CA MET A 502 -15.93 -8.52 22.41
C MET A 502 -17.42 -8.73 22.21
N PHE A 503 -18.28 -7.73 22.45
CA PHE A 503 -19.75 -7.82 22.30
C PHE A 503 -20.45 -8.89 23.15
N ALA A 504 -19.83 -9.34 24.24
CA ALA A 504 -20.40 -10.37 25.11
C ALA A 504 -21.62 -9.90 25.91
N GLY A 505 -21.92 -8.58 25.92
CA GLY A 505 -23.00 -8.01 26.71
C GLY A 505 -24.39 -8.35 26.18
N GLN A 506 -25.37 -8.34 27.08
CA GLN A 506 -26.76 -8.65 26.72
C GLN A 506 -27.40 -7.60 25.79
N ALA A 507 -26.99 -6.33 25.87
CA ALA A 507 -27.45 -5.29 24.93
C ALA A 507 -26.64 -5.26 23.63
N ASP A 508 -25.53 -5.98 23.56
CA ASP A 508 -24.62 -5.98 22.41
C ASP A 508 -25.08 -6.93 21.30
N ARG A 509 -25.62 -8.10 21.69
CA ARG A 509 -26.07 -9.17 20.81
C ARG A 509 -27.34 -9.86 21.32
N GLN A 510 -27.91 -10.73 20.49
CA GLN A 510 -28.94 -11.66 20.96
C GLN A 510 -28.35 -12.61 22.02
N ALA A 511 -29.15 -12.93 23.04
CA ALA A 511 -28.71 -13.77 24.16
C ALA A 511 -28.44 -15.21 23.69
N GLU A 512 -29.37 -15.75 22.91
CA GLU A 512 -29.22 -17.07 22.30
C GLU A 512 -28.52 -16.99 20.95
N PRO A 513 -27.70 -18.00 20.61
CA PRO A 513 -27.13 -18.10 19.28
C PRO A 513 -28.25 -18.30 18.25
N ILE A 514 -28.16 -17.61 17.12
CA ILE A 514 -29.11 -17.77 16.02
C ILE A 514 -28.84 -19.04 15.19
N GLY A 515 -27.70 -19.68 15.44
CA GLY A 515 -27.30 -20.94 14.84
C GLY A 515 -25.90 -21.36 15.29
N SER A 516 -25.53 -22.59 14.97
CA SER A 516 -24.21 -23.16 15.23
C SER A 516 -23.73 -24.02 14.07
N LEU A 517 -22.42 -24.12 13.89
CA LEU A 517 -21.78 -24.97 12.89
C LEU A 517 -20.48 -25.56 13.46
N THR A 518 -20.08 -26.73 12.98
CA THR A 518 -18.78 -27.34 13.32
C THR A 518 -17.89 -27.34 12.08
N PHE A 519 -16.67 -26.81 12.19
CA PHE A 519 -15.71 -26.78 11.09
C PHE A 519 -14.93 -28.09 10.97
N GLU A 520 -15.47 -29.06 10.22
CA GLU A 520 -14.86 -30.40 10.14
C GLU A 520 -13.52 -30.43 9.38
N LYS A 521 -13.46 -29.74 8.24
CA LYS A 521 -12.32 -29.73 7.31
C LYS A 521 -12.24 -28.40 6.53
N PRO A 522 -11.09 -28.07 5.92
CA PRO A 522 -11.00 -26.96 4.97
C PRO A 522 -12.02 -27.12 3.82
N GLY A 523 -12.57 -26.00 3.35
CA GLY A 523 -13.63 -25.94 2.35
C GLY A 523 -14.85 -25.15 2.80
N TRP A 524 -15.96 -25.28 2.09
CA TRP A 524 -17.21 -24.58 2.40
C TRP A 524 -17.89 -25.15 3.64
N ALA A 525 -18.05 -24.31 4.66
CA ALA A 525 -18.96 -24.50 5.78
C ALA A 525 -20.23 -23.69 5.55
N ALA A 526 -21.37 -24.20 6.03
CA ALA A 526 -22.68 -23.57 5.83
C ALA A 526 -23.45 -23.51 7.15
N LEU A 527 -24.11 -22.38 7.39
CA LEU A 527 -24.90 -22.10 8.58
C LEU A 527 -26.26 -21.53 8.19
N ASP A 528 -27.34 -22.15 8.64
CA ASP A 528 -28.68 -21.59 8.48
C ASP A 528 -28.87 -20.39 9.42
N ILE A 529 -29.24 -19.24 8.85
CA ILE A 529 -29.52 -17.99 9.56
C ILE A 529 -30.88 -17.40 9.16
N THR A 530 -31.80 -18.25 8.69
CA THR A 530 -33.10 -17.85 8.12
C THR A 530 -33.88 -16.93 9.04
N ALA A 531 -33.97 -17.26 10.32
CA ALA A 531 -34.71 -16.46 11.29
C ALA A 531 -34.13 -15.04 11.45
N ALA A 532 -32.81 -14.90 11.53
CA ALA A 532 -32.15 -13.61 11.65
C ALA A 532 -32.35 -12.75 10.40
N VAL A 533 -32.14 -13.33 9.21
CA VAL A 533 -32.33 -12.63 7.94
C VAL A 533 -33.78 -12.18 7.76
N GLN A 534 -34.76 -13.03 8.09
CA GLN A 534 -36.18 -12.64 8.01
C GLN A 534 -36.51 -11.50 8.98
N ASN A 535 -35.95 -11.49 10.19
CA ASN A 535 -36.13 -10.40 11.15
C ASN A 535 -35.51 -9.08 10.67
N TRP A 536 -34.35 -9.13 10.02
CA TRP A 536 -33.71 -7.96 9.43
C TRP A 536 -34.49 -7.41 8.24
N VAL A 537 -34.89 -8.27 7.32
CA VAL A 537 -35.68 -7.89 6.15
C VAL A 537 -37.00 -7.27 6.59
N SER A 538 -37.70 -7.87 7.56
CA SER A 538 -38.98 -7.34 8.06
C SER A 538 -38.83 -6.09 8.95
N GLY A 539 -37.60 -5.61 9.21
CA GLY A 539 -37.33 -4.48 10.11
C GLY A 539 -37.64 -4.74 11.59
N ARG A 540 -37.86 -6.01 12.00
CA ARG A 540 -38.07 -6.37 13.41
C ARG A 540 -36.77 -6.24 14.21
N TRP A 541 -35.65 -6.56 13.58
CA TRP A 541 -34.32 -6.33 14.12
C TRP A 541 -33.54 -5.38 13.20
N PRO A 542 -32.75 -4.44 13.74
CA PRO A 542 -31.80 -3.72 12.91
C PRO A 542 -30.72 -4.69 12.39
N ASN A 543 -30.29 -4.50 11.14
CA ASN A 543 -29.23 -5.31 10.55
C ASN A 543 -27.85 -4.73 10.90
N HIS A 544 -27.32 -5.16 12.03
CA HIS A 544 -25.93 -4.89 12.42
C HIS A 544 -24.99 -6.07 12.12
N GLY A 545 -25.46 -7.10 11.41
CA GLY A 545 -24.68 -8.28 11.07
C GLY A 545 -24.61 -9.31 12.19
N LEU A 546 -23.60 -10.18 12.09
CA LEU A 546 -23.37 -11.36 12.88
C LEU A 546 -22.04 -11.28 13.59
N ALA A 547 -22.00 -11.92 14.76
CA ALA A 547 -20.78 -12.30 15.45
C ALA A 547 -20.62 -13.82 15.42
N LEU A 548 -19.45 -14.29 15.04
CA LEU A 548 -19.03 -15.69 15.09
C LEU A 548 -18.04 -15.90 16.24
N GLU A 549 -18.30 -16.91 17.05
CA GLU A 549 -17.51 -17.24 18.25
C GLU A 549 -17.31 -18.76 18.36
N LEU A 550 -16.10 -19.22 18.68
CA LEU A 550 -15.89 -20.63 19.01
C LEU A 550 -16.42 -20.95 20.42
N VAL A 551 -17.02 -22.13 20.58
CA VAL A 551 -17.60 -22.57 21.86
C VAL A 551 -16.52 -22.69 22.94
N LYS A 552 -15.40 -23.33 22.60
CA LYS A 552 -14.18 -23.33 23.42
C LYS A 552 -13.07 -22.67 22.62
N HIS A 553 -12.24 -21.89 23.30
CA HIS A 553 -11.05 -21.31 22.70
C HIS A 553 -9.83 -21.97 23.33
N VAL A 554 -8.87 -22.38 22.49
CA VAL A 554 -7.58 -22.84 23.00
C VAL A 554 -6.66 -21.64 23.04
N TYR A 555 -6.31 -21.18 24.24
CA TYR A 555 -5.42 -20.04 24.40
C TYR A 555 -3.99 -20.44 24.01
N LYS A 556 -3.66 -20.29 22.72
CA LYS A 556 -2.30 -20.43 22.21
C LYS A 556 -1.93 -19.15 21.47
N TYR A 557 -0.96 -18.42 22.03
CA TYR A 557 -0.46 -17.16 21.49
C TYR A 557 -0.10 -17.27 20.01
N GLY A 558 -0.59 -16.34 19.19
CA GLY A 558 -0.40 -16.35 17.73
C GLY A 558 -1.02 -17.57 17.00
N GLY A 559 -1.73 -18.43 17.72
CA GLY A 559 -2.47 -19.56 17.16
C GLY A 559 -3.73 -19.08 16.45
N ARG A 560 -4.00 -19.64 15.27
CA ARG A 560 -5.28 -19.49 14.56
C ARG A 560 -5.97 -20.83 14.63
N ASP A 561 -7.14 -20.89 15.25
CA ASP A 561 -7.88 -22.14 15.38
C ASP A 561 -8.63 -22.46 14.08
N VAL A 562 -9.28 -21.43 13.52
CA VAL A 562 -9.91 -21.49 12.20
C VAL A 562 -9.57 -20.21 11.45
N TRP A 563 -9.14 -20.32 10.19
CA TRP A 563 -9.00 -19.17 9.31
C TRP A 563 -9.79 -19.36 8.02
N MET A 564 -10.51 -18.32 7.62
CA MET A 564 -11.45 -18.31 6.49
C MET A 564 -11.09 -17.18 5.53
N ALA A 565 -11.60 -17.24 4.30
CA ALA A 565 -11.54 -16.12 3.38
C ALA A 565 -12.44 -14.97 3.88
N SER A 566 -11.95 -13.73 3.87
CA SER A 566 -12.77 -12.55 4.14
C SER A 566 -13.52 -12.06 2.90
N SER A 567 -14.39 -11.05 3.06
CA SER A 567 -15.06 -10.35 1.96
C SER A 567 -14.04 -9.73 1.00
N GLU A 568 -12.92 -9.26 1.54
CA GLU A 568 -11.80 -8.70 0.78
C GLU A 568 -10.84 -9.76 0.25
N TYR A 569 -11.10 -11.07 0.41
CA TYR A 569 -10.19 -12.15 -0.01
C TYR A 569 -9.89 -12.07 -1.50
N ALA A 570 -8.80 -11.39 -1.83
CA ALA A 570 -8.49 -10.99 -3.18
C ALA A 570 -7.73 -12.09 -3.93
N VAL A 571 -7.05 -12.98 -3.21
CA VAL A 571 -6.36 -14.16 -3.79
C VAL A 571 -7.30 -14.93 -4.71
N ASP A 572 -8.50 -15.24 -4.22
CA ASP A 572 -9.54 -15.91 -4.98
C ASP A 572 -10.92 -15.41 -4.54
N PRO A 573 -11.50 -14.43 -5.23
CA PRO A 573 -12.82 -13.87 -4.92
C PRO A 573 -13.94 -14.92 -4.86
N ARG A 574 -13.73 -16.08 -5.49
CA ARG A 574 -14.69 -17.19 -5.47
C ARG A 574 -14.82 -17.80 -4.08
N LEU A 575 -13.86 -17.59 -3.19
CA LEU A 575 -13.86 -18.15 -1.83
C LEU A 575 -14.45 -17.19 -0.79
N ARG A 576 -14.81 -15.95 -1.17
CA ARG A 576 -15.36 -14.94 -0.24
C ARG A 576 -16.64 -15.42 0.44
N PRO A 577 -16.95 -14.95 1.67
CA PRO A 577 -18.21 -15.25 2.34
C PRO A 577 -19.42 -14.97 1.46
N ARG A 578 -20.38 -15.89 1.45
CA ARG A 578 -21.62 -15.75 0.68
C ARG A 578 -22.83 -15.90 1.57
N LEU A 579 -23.86 -15.11 1.33
CA LEU A 579 -25.18 -15.31 1.89
C LEU A 579 -26.12 -15.78 0.77
N VAL A 580 -26.57 -17.03 0.85
CA VAL A 580 -27.46 -17.63 -0.14
C VAL A 580 -28.88 -17.57 0.37
N LEU A 581 -29.77 -16.95 -0.40
CA LEU A 581 -31.17 -16.72 -0.03
C LEU A 581 -32.09 -17.44 -0.98
N ALA A 582 -33.10 -18.14 -0.45
CA ALA A 582 -34.29 -18.57 -1.17
C ALA A 582 -35.46 -17.67 -0.76
N LEU A 583 -36.03 -16.94 -1.72
CA LEU A 583 -37.06 -15.93 -1.50
C LEU A 583 -38.38 -16.33 -2.17
N GLU A 584 -39.50 -16.08 -1.50
CA GLU A 584 -40.82 -16.27 -2.10
C GLU A 584 -41.13 -15.16 -3.11
N GLY A 585 -41.43 -15.56 -4.35
CA GLY A 585 -41.75 -14.63 -5.43
C GLY A 585 -40.52 -13.92 -6.05
N PRO A 586 -40.75 -13.09 -7.08
CA PRO A 586 -39.67 -12.35 -7.74
C PRO A 586 -39.14 -11.23 -6.85
N VAL A 587 -37.81 -11.01 -6.89
CA VAL A 587 -37.19 -9.83 -6.27
C VAL A 587 -37.30 -8.68 -7.27
N ALA A 588 -38.14 -7.69 -6.97
CA ALA A 588 -38.18 -6.47 -7.76
C ALA A 588 -36.96 -5.60 -7.41
N ALA A 589 -36.08 -5.36 -8.38
CA ALA A 589 -35.07 -4.32 -8.23
C ALA A 589 -35.76 -2.99 -7.96
N ARG A 590 -35.43 -2.35 -6.83
CA ARG A 590 -35.78 -0.95 -6.63
C ARG A 590 -34.79 -0.12 -7.46
N PRO A 591 -35.21 0.50 -8.59
CA PRO A 591 -34.30 1.31 -9.38
C PRO A 591 -33.78 2.45 -8.50
N TYR A 592 -32.49 2.43 -8.21
CA TYR A 592 -31.86 3.50 -7.46
C TYR A 592 -31.70 4.69 -8.39
N ARG A 593 -32.33 5.82 -8.02
CA ARG A 593 -32.13 7.10 -8.69
C ARG A 593 -31.37 8.04 -7.76
N VAL A 594 -30.35 8.68 -8.33
CA VAL A 594 -29.70 9.79 -7.67
C VAL A 594 -30.70 10.95 -7.65
N GLN A 595 -31.04 11.40 -6.44
CA GLN A 595 -31.89 12.58 -6.27
C GLN A 595 -30.98 13.79 -6.40
N GLN A 596 -31.12 14.55 -7.48
CA GLN A 596 -30.28 15.72 -7.69
C GLN A 596 -30.65 16.87 -6.74
N ILE A 597 -29.65 17.67 -6.37
CA ILE A 597 -29.78 18.88 -5.54
C ILE A 597 -28.89 19.94 -6.17
N ASN A 598 -29.41 21.14 -6.44
CA ASN A 598 -28.65 22.25 -7.02
C ASN A 598 -27.70 21.81 -8.16
N ALA A 599 -28.18 20.98 -9.09
CA ALA A 599 -27.32 20.28 -10.06
C ALA A 599 -26.65 21.16 -11.12
N ASP A 600 -26.94 22.46 -11.10
CA ASP A 600 -26.27 23.46 -11.92
C ASP A 600 -25.14 24.12 -11.11
N LEU A 601 -23.90 23.98 -11.61
CA LEU A 601 -22.72 24.45 -10.91
C LEU A 601 -22.70 25.98 -10.78
N ASP A 602 -23.10 26.70 -11.83
CA ASP A 602 -23.07 28.17 -11.84
C ASP A 602 -24.02 28.75 -10.78
N SER A 603 -25.24 28.22 -10.70
CA SER A 603 -26.21 28.57 -9.66
C SER A 603 -25.70 28.22 -8.26
N ALA A 604 -25.08 27.05 -8.08
CA ALA A 604 -24.51 26.66 -6.79
C ALA A 604 -23.34 27.58 -6.37
N MET A 605 -22.49 27.96 -7.32
CA MET A 605 -21.36 28.88 -7.10
C MET A 605 -21.83 30.28 -6.74
N GLU A 606 -22.85 30.80 -7.43
CA GLU A 606 -23.43 32.11 -7.14
C GLU A 606 -24.04 32.15 -5.73
N ARG A 607 -24.82 31.12 -5.39
CA ARG A 607 -25.37 30.95 -4.04
C ARG A 607 -24.27 30.83 -2.99
N ALA A 608 -23.18 30.12 -3.28
CA ALA A 608 -22.04 29.99 -2.37
C ALA A 608 -21.32 31.32 -2.13
N ARG A 609 -21.24 32.22 -3.13
CA ARG A 609 -20.74 33.60 -2.95
C ARG A 609 -21.65 34.39 -2.02
N GLN A 610 -22.96 34.32 -2.24
CA GLN A 610 -23.96 35.04 -1.43
C GLN A 610 -23.96 34.55 0.02
N GLU A 611 -23.91 33.24 0.24
CA GLU A 611 -23.91 32.64 1.58
C GLU A 611 -22.52 32.63 2.25
N LYS A 612 -21.46 33.07 1.55
CA LYS A 612 -20.06 32.98 2.00
C LYS A 612 -19.64 31.57 2.43
N LYS A 613 -20.07 30.57 1.65
CA LYS A 613 -19.81 29.13 1.86
C LYS A 613 -18.99 28.53 0.72
N LEU A 614 -18.52 27.31 0.89
CA LEU A 614 -17.95 26.50 -0.21
C LEU A 614 -19.07 25.71 -0.91
N VAL A 615 -18.88 25.34 -2.17
CA VAL A 615 -19.75 24.36 -2.83
C VAL A 615 -19.26 22.95 -2.48
N LEU A 616 -20.16 22.07 -2.07
CA LEU A 616 -19.90 20.65 -1.87
C LEU A 616 -20.71 19.84 -2.87
N CYS A 617 -20.06 19.38 -3.95
CA CYS A 617 -20.68 18.59 -4.99
C CYS A 617 -20.50 17.09 -4.71
N HIS A 618 -21.57 16.42 -4.28
CA HIS A 618 -21.62 14.97 -4.20
C HIS A 618 -21.94 14.37 -5.56
N VAL A 619 -20.96 13.67 -6.13
CA VAL A 619 -21.09 12.93 -7.38
C VAL A 619 -21.45 11.49 -7.06
N LEU A 620 -22.67 11.08 -7.42
CA LEU A 620 -23.20 9.75 -7.19
C LEU A 620 -23.48 9.08 -8.54
N SER A 621 -23.54 7.75 -8.58
CA SER A 621 -23.99 7.01 -9.78
C SER A 621 -25.17 6.11 -9.44
N ALA A 622 -26.21 6.15 -10.29
CA ALA A 622 -27.36 5.26 -10.19
C ALA A 622 -26.98 3.77 -10.27
N GLY A 623 -25.90 3.45 -10.98
CA GLY A 623 -25.35 2.09 -11.08
C GLY A 623 -24.39 1.70 -9.96
N SER A 624 -24.11 2.57 -9.00
CA SER A 624 -23.13 2.33 -7.92
C SER A 624 -23.83 2.02 -6.60
N LEU A 625 -23.68 0.80 -6.09
CA LEU A 625 -24.18 0.41 -4.76
C LEU A 625 -23.55 1.26 -3.65
N THR A 626 -22.25 1.53 -3.75
CA THR A 626 -21.53 2.41 -2.83
C THR A 626 -22.12 3.82 -2.82
N SER A 627 -22.53 4.36 -3.99
CA SER A 627 -23.22 5.66 -4.08
C SER A 627 -24.60 5.62 -3.41
N ARG A 628 -25.35 4.52 -3.60
CA ARG A 628 -26.63 4.28 -2.92
C ARG A 628 -26.46 4.26 -1.41
N ARG A 629 -25.44 3.55 -0.90
CA ARG A 629 -25.16 3.49 0.53
C ARG A 629 -24.74 4.82 1.10
N PHE A 630 -23.80 5.49 0.47
CA PHE A 630 -23.34 6.80 0.93
C PHE A 630 -24.51 7.78 1.03
N LYS A 631 -25.39 7.82 0.01
CA LYS A 631 -26.62 8.62 0.08
C LYS A 631 -27.52 8.18 1.23
N THR A 632 -27.80 6.88 1.36
CA THR A 632 -28.82 6.37 2.29
C THR A 632 -28.36 6.44 3.75
N HIS A 633 -27.15 5.94 4.02
CA HIS A 633 -26.62 5.76 5.37
C HIS A 633 -25.78 6.93 5.88
N VAL A 634 -25.27 7.80 5.00
CA VAL A 634 -24.47 8.97 5.43
C VAL A 634 -25.22 10.27 5.15
N LEU A 635 -25.60 10.54 3.90
CA LEU A 635 -26.21 11.82 3.57
C LEU A 635 -27.66 11.95 4.08
N ASN A 636 -28.42 10.86 4.17
CA ASN A 636 -29.84 10.91 4.52
C ASN A 636 -30.12 10.49 5.97
N ALA A 637 -29.55 9.36 6.42
CA ALA A 637 -29.85 8.75 7.71
C ALA A 637 -29.29 9.52 8.92
N VAL A 638 -28.47 10.55 8.68
CA VAL A 638 -27.59 11.10 9.70
C VAL A 638 -27.85 12.60 9.83
N PRO A 639 -28.71 13.00 10.78
CA PRO A 639 -29.06 14.39 10.97
C PRO A 639 -27.84 15.29 11.12
N GLN A 640 -26.81 14.83 11.83
CA GLN A 640 -25.64 15.64 12.17
C GLN A 640 -24.73 15.90 10.97
N VAL A 641 -24.59 14.94 10.05
CA VAL A 641 -23.91 15.15 8.76
C VAL A 641 -24.67 16.17 7.94
N ARG A 642 -26.00 16.04 7.85
CA ARG A 642 -26.85 16.99 7.10
C ARG A 642 -26.78 18.39 7.68
N ASP A 643 -26.85 18.52 8.99
CA ASP A 643 -26.78 19.80 9.69
C ASP A 643 -25.40 20.44 9.51
N TYR A 644 -24.33 19.65 9.56
CA TYR A 644 -22.97 20.10 9.28
C TYR A 644 -22.83 20.60 7.83
N ILE A 645 -23.29 19.82 6.84
CA ILE A 645 -23.27 20.21 5.43
C ILE A 645 -24.05 21.52 5.23
N ARG A 646 -25.29 21.59 5.72
CA ARG A 646 -26.15 22.78 5.60
C ARG A 646 -25.51 24.03 6.23
N LYS A 647 -24.85 23.87 7.37
CA LYS A 647 -24.20 24.96 8.11
C LYS A 647 -22.99 25.52 7.35
N HIS A 648 -22.21 24.68 6.66
CA HIS A 648 -20.89 25.06 6.16
C HIS A 648 -20.76 25.11 4.63
N PHE A 649 -21.67 24.46 3.89
CA PHE A 649 -21.57 24.30 2.45
C PHE A 649 -22.89 24.63 1.75
N VAL A 650 -22.79 25.02 0.48
CA VAL A 650 -23.89 24.91 -0.49
C VAL A 650 -23.80 23.51 -1.09
N GLU A 651 -24.73 22.64 -0.71
CA GLU A 651 -24.75 21.26 -1.21
C GLU A 651 -25.21 21.22 -2.67
N MET A 652 -24.46 20.49 -3.48
CA MET A 652 -24.81 20.08 -4.83
C MET A 652 -24.76 18.55 -4.89
N ARG A 653 -25.68 17.93 -5.62
CA ARG A 653 -25.74 16.48 -5.80
C ARG A 653 -26.12 16.15 -7.22
N ILE A 654 -25.28 15.36 -7.90
CA ILE A 654 -25.43 15.04 -9.32
C ILE A 654 -25.35 13.54 -9.57
N ASP A 655 -25.95 13.11 -10.68
CA ASP A 655 -25.86 11.75 -11.20
C ASP A 655 -24.79 11.70 -12.29
N ALA A 656 -23.70 10.97 -12.04
CA ALA A 656 -22.61 10.80 -12.99
C ALA A 656 -23.04 10.10 -14.28
N GLY A 657 -24.15 9.35 -14.26
CA GLY A 657 -24.66 8.65 -15.44
C GLY A 657 -25.33 9.56 -16.48
N ARG A 658 -25.63 10.83 -16.16
CA ARG A 658 -26.29 11.75 -17.11
C ARG A 658 -25.25 12.53 -17.92
N ALA A 659 -25.46 12.57 -19.23
CA ALA A 659 -24.54 13.20 -20.19
C ALA A 659 -24.24 14.68 -19.88
N GLU A 660 -25.22 15.42 -19.34
CA GLU A 660 -25.09 16.82 -18.95
C GLU A 660 -24.00 17.09 -17.89
N HIS A 661 -23.63 16.09 -17.08
CA HIS A 661 -22.59 16.23 -16.05
C HIS A 661 -21.19 15.85 -16.54
N ALA A 662 -21.05 15.34 -17.76
CA ALA A 662 -19.79 14.77 -18.26
C ALA A 662 -18.63 15.78 -18.31
N GLU A 663 -18.91 17.05 -18.59
CA GLU A 663 -17.91 18.12 -18.58
C GLU A 663 -17.42 18.42 -17.16
N LEU A 664 -18.33 18.55 -16.20
CA LEU A 664 -17.99 18.77 -14.78
C LEU A 664 -17.09 17.66 -14.25
N LEU A 665 -17.42 16.38 -14.52
CA LEU A 665 -16.62 15.24 -14.09
C LEU A 665 -15.19 15.31 -14.65
N ARG A 666 -15.05 15.69 -15.93
CA ARG A 666 -13.75 15.84 -16.60
C ARG A 666 -12.94 16.97 -16.00
N THR A 667 -13.56 18.13 -15.77
CA THR A 667 -12.94 19.34 -15.20
C THR A 667 -12.36 19.08 -13.82
N TYR A 668 -13.09 18.37 -12.96
CA TYR A 668 -12.64 18.07 -11.60
C TYR A 668 -11.93 16.72 -11.44
N GLY A 669 -11.66 16.03 -12.56
CA GLY A 669 -10.94 14.75 -12.57
C GLY A 669 -11.66 13.62 -11.84
N VAL A 670 -12.99 13.68 -11.71
CA VAL A 670 -13.78 12.66 -11.03
C VAL A 670 -13.83 11.40 -11.89
N ARG A 671 -13.24 10.31 -11.40
CA ARG A 671 -13.21 9.03 -12.14
C ARG A 671 -14.00 7.93 -11.45
N ARG A 672 -14.47 8.17 -10.21
CA ARG A 672 -14.99 7.15 -9.31
C ARG A 672 -16.21 7.66 -8.54
N PHE A 673 -17.11 6.74 -8.17
CA PHE A 673 -18.39 7.08 -7.52
C PHE A 673 -18.63 6.20 -6.28
N PRO A 674 -19.07 6.76 -5.14
CA PRO A 674 -19.37 8.19 -4.94
C PRO A 674 -18.07 9.02 -5.00
N SER A 675 -18.17 10.34 -5.10
CA SER A 675 -17.06 11.29 -4.90
C SER A 675 -17.61 12.59 -4.35
N SER A 676 -16.83 13.35 -3.59
CA SER A 676 -17.22 14.68 -3.14
C SER A 676 -16.21 15.71 -3.62
N VAL A 677 -16.65 16.71 -4.39
CA VAL A 677 -15.80 17.82 -4.84
C VAL A 677 -16.14 19.04 -3.98
N VAL A 678 -15.16 19.55 -3.23
CA VAL A 678 -15.30 20.83 -2.53
C VAL A 678 -14.71 21.92 -3.40
N ILE A 679 -15.52 22.89 -3.81
CA ILE A 679 -15.14 23.94 -4.77
C ILE A 679 -15.23 25.30 -4.08
N SER A 680 -14.19 26.13 -4.27
CA SER A 680 -14.18 27.50 -3.77
C SER A 680 -14.96 28.42 -4.72
N PRO A 681 -15.90 29.26 -4.23
CA PRO A 681 -16.71 30.14 -5.08
C PRO A 681 -15.96 31.35 -5.65
N ARG A 682 -14.62 31.38 -5.51
CA ARG A 682 -13.79 32.52 -5.87
C ARG A 682 -13.70 32.71 -7.38
N PRO A 683 -13.86 33.95 -7.89
CA PRO A 683 -13.69 34.23 -9.30
C PRO A 683 -12.26 33.87 -9.78
N GLY A 684 -12.16 33.26 -10.97
CA GLY A 684 -10.89 33.09 -11.69
C GLY A 684 -9.99 31.93 -11.28
N ASP A 685 -10.41 31.06 -10.35
CA ASP A 685 -9.56 29.98 -9.81
C ASP A 685 -10.22 28.60 -9.98
N ALA A 686 -10.43 28.18 -11.24
CA ALA A 686 -11.03 26.88 -11.57
C ALA A 686 -10.26 25.67 -11.01
N ALA A 687 -8.98 25.87 -10.65
CA ALA A 687 -8.12 24.87 -10.02
C ALA A 687 -8.29 24.77 -8.49
N ASN A 688 -9.10 25.63 -7.88
CA ASN A 688 -9.24 25.71 -6.42
C ASN A 688 -10.36 24.81 -5.89
N PHE A 689 -10.09 23.50 -5.94
CA PHE A 689 -10.97 22.47 -5.41
C PHE A 689 -10.21 21.42 -4.60
N VAL A 690 -10.95 20.65 -3.80
CA VAL A 690 -10.49 19.37 -3.25
C VAL A 690 -11.42 18.28 -3.74
N LEU A 691 -10.87 17.30 -4.44
CA LEU A 691 -11.57 16.05 -4.71
C LEU A 691 -11.36 15.10 -3.53
N ILE A 692 -12.45 14.75 -2.87
CA ILE A 692 -12.52 13.72 -1.84
C ILE A 692 -13.11 12.48 -2.53
N GLU A 693 -12.23 11.66 -3.11
CA GLU A 693 -12.63 10.34 -3.59
C GLU A 693 -12.72 9.40 -2.38
N PRO A 694 -13.73 8.51 -2.33
CA PRO A 694 -13.95 7.64 -1.19
C PRO A 694 -12.91 6.56 -0.98
N TRP A 695 -11.97 6.45 -1.90
CA TRP A 695 -10.88 5.50 -1.83
C TRP A 695 -9.66 6.10 -2.52
N ASP A 696 -8.51 6.03 -1.86
CA ASP A 696 -7.26 5.77 -2.57
C ASP A 696 -7.39 4.36 -3.19
N TRP A 697 -8.06 4.29 -4.33
CA TRP A 697 -8.43 3.06 -5.08
C TRP A 697 -7.24 2.29 -5.66
N ASP A 698 -6.01 2.58 -5.24
CA ASP A 698 -4.85 1.77 -5.58
C ASP A 698 -4.79 0.45 -4.75
N ALA A 699 -5.82 0.19 -3.93
CA ALA A 699 -5.97 -1.02 -3.13
C ALA A 699 -6.66 -2.19 -3.87
N LEU A 700 -6.35 -2.40 -5.14
CA LEU A 700 -6.60 -3.71 -5.75
C LEU A 700 -5.70 -4.79 -5.08
N PHE A 701 -4.68 -4.37 -4.29
CA PHE A 701 -3.63 -5.24 -3.72
C PHE A 701 -2.90 -4.77 -2.44
N GLY A 702 -3.42 -3.83 -1.64
CA GLY A 702 -2.58 -3.19 -0.61
C GLY A 702 -3.24 -2.73 0.68
N VAL A 703 -4.05 -1.67 0.68
CA VAL A 703 -4.69 -1.19 1.92
C VAL A 703 -6.05 -0.62 1.55
N MET A 704 -7.10 -1.42 1.67
CA MET A 704 -8.46 -0.89 1.63
C MET A 704 -8.66 -0.08 2.90
N ARG A 705 -9.08 1.17 2.74
CA ARG A 705 -9.72 1.92 3.80
C ARG A 705 -11.05 2.38 3.24
N SER A 706 -12.09 1.62 3.52
CA SER A 706 -13.50 1.88 3.23
C SER A 706 -13.99 3.13 4.02
N HIS A 707 -13.42 4.30 3.77
CA HIS A 707 -13.60 5.50 4.60
C HIS A 707 -15.00 6.16 4.54
N PHE A 708 -15.96 5.56 3.84
CA PHE A 708 -17.24 6.22 3.53
C PHE A 708 -18.47 5.55 4.14
N GLU A 709 -18.27 4.57 5.02
CA GLU A 709 -19.35 4.06 5.87
C GLU A 709 -19.41 4.76 7.24
N PHE A 710 -18.55 5.77 7.46
CA PHE A 710 -18.56 6.58 8.67
C PHE A 710 -18.80 8.06 8.37
N GLU A 711 -19.98 8.52 8.81
CA GLU A 711 -20.40 9.92 8.97
C GLU A 711 -19.28 10.84 9.47
N GLN A 712 -18.49 10.32 10.40
CA GLN A 712 -17.51 11.08 11.16
C GLN A 712 -16.20 11.22 10.38
N THR A 713 -15.77 10.19 9.65
CA THR A 713 -14.60 10.27 8.75
C THR A 713 -14.89 11.24 7.61
N TYR A 714 -16.11 11.18 7.07
CA TYR A 714 -16.55 12.09 6.04
C TYR A 714 -16.56 13.55 6.51
N THR A 715 -17.21 13.84 7.64
CA THR A 715 -17.25 15.19 8.23
C THR A 715 -15.87 15.68 8.68
N ALA A 716 -14.98 14.81 9.16
CA ALA A 716 -13.61 15.18 9.49
C ALA A 716 -12.81 15.61 8.23
N GLN A 717 -12.99 14.93 7.09
CA GLN A 717 -12.38 15.35 5.84
C GLN A 717 -12.93 16.71 5.40
N LEU A 718 -14.25 16.91 5.47
CA LEU A 718 -14.87 18.21 5.18
C LEU A 718 -14.34 19.32 6.11
N GLN A 719 -14.20 19.03 7.41
CA GLN A 719 -13.68 19.97 8.40
C GLN A 719 -12.23 20.37 8.10
N ARG A 720 -11.37 19.42 7.72
CA ARG A 720 -9.99 19.74 7.30
C ARG A 720 -9.94 20.67 6.10
N VAL A 721 -10.80 20.44 5.11
CA VAL A 721 -10.91 21.31 3.93
C VAL A 721 -11.41 22.70 4.34
N LEU A 722 -12.41 22.77 5.21
CA LEU A 722 -12.95 24.03 5.72
C LEU A 722 -11.92 24.82 6.54
N ASP A 723 -11.20 24.16 7.45
CA ASP A 723 -10.16 24.81 8.27
C ASP A 723 -8.98 25.28 7.43
N ARG A 724 -8.62 24.54 6.38
CA ARG A 724 -7.67 25.03 5.39
C ARG A 724 -8.22 26.28 4.71
N ALA A 725 -9.42 26.23 4.16
CA ALA A 725 -10.05 27.37 3.50
C ALA A 725 -10.09 28.59 4.42
N ARG A 726 -10.34 28.42 5.73
CA ARG A 726 -10.31 29.54 6.69
C ARG A 726 -8.91 30.12 6.87
N ARG A 727 -7.91 29.26 7.09
CA ARG A 727 -6.50 29.68 7.33
C ARG A 727 -5.87 30.35 6.12
N THR A 728 -6.15 29.84 4.92
CA THR A 728 -5.51 30.29 3.68
C THR A 728 -6.27 31.42 3.00
N ARG A 729 -7.33 31.96 3.66
CA ARG A 729 -8.35 32.81 3.04
C ARG A 729 -8.81 32.14 1.75
N GLY A 730 -9.74 31.20 1.80
CA GLY A 730 -10.44 30.56 0.67
C GLY A 730 -9.64 29.73 -0.33
N ARG A 731 -8.37 29.40 -0.08
CA ARG A 731 -7.56 28.49 -0.93
C ARG A 731 -7.65 27.05 -0.40
N LEU A 732 -7.99 26.12 -1.27
CA LEU A 732 -8.27 24.71 -0.99
C LEU A 732 -7.09 23.80 -1.39
N ALA A 733 -6.46 24.11 -2.52
CA ALA A 733 -5.24 23.44 -2.96
C ALA A 733 -4.07 23.77 -2.00
N PRO A 734 -3.30 22.77 -1.54
CA PRO A 734 -2.17 23.02 -0.66
C PRO A 734 -1.06 23.79 -1.38
N THR A 735 -0.41 24.74 -0.71
CA THR A 735 0.78 25.44 -1.24
C THR A 735 2.05 24.62 -0.98
N GLY A 736 3.10 24.83 -1.78
CA GLY A 736 4.38 24.11 -1.61
C GLY A 736 5.01 24.28 -0.22
N GLU A 737 4.75 25.38 0.49
CA GLU A 737 5.28 25.67 1.84
C GLU A 737 4.55 24.94 2.97
N GLU A 738 3.21 24.82 2.92
CA GLU A 738 2.41 24.14 3.95
C GLU A 738 2.66 22.63 4.03
N ILE A 739 3.25 22.12 2.97
CA ILE A 739 3.52 20.72 2.73
C ILE A 739 4.81 20.25 3.43
N GLY A 740 5.67 21.20 3.85
CA GLY A 740 6.98 20.94 4.47
C GLY A 740 7.06 21.18 5.98
N GLY A 741 5.97 21.60 6.62
CA GLY A 741 5.92 21.76 8.07
C GLY A 741 5.71 20.44 8.80
N CYS A 742 6.76 19.62 8.92
CA CYS A 742 6.87 18.78 10.11
C CYS A 742 6.98 19.75 11.28
N GLY A 743 5.94 19.81 12.13
CA GLY A 743 6.01 20.60 13.35
C GLY A 743 7.24 20.18 14.16
N GLY A 744 8.05 21.18 14.53
CA GLY A 744 9.07 21.02 15.57
C GLY A 744 8.46 20.76 16.93
#